data_AF-A0A8C6XA58-F1
#
_entry.id   AF-A0A8C6XA58-F1
#
_cell.length_a   1.000
_cell.length_b   1.000
_cell.length_c   1.000
_cell.angle_alpha   90.00
_cell.angle_beta   90.00
_cell.angle_gamma   90.00
#
_symmetry.space_group_name_H-M   'P 1'
#
loop_
_entity.id
_entity.type
_entity.pdbx_description
1 polymer ?
#
loop_
_entity_poly.entity_id
_entity_poly.type
_entity_poly.pdbx_seq_one_letter_code
_entity_poly.pdbx_strand_id
1 'polypeptide(L)'
;MVTGILFHGVLAALVLLGARDVLFQYEENRCSMTYMFDYPEYLRIKLPKKISRRYPAYELYLYGEGISAEENRNLILTGIPILFLPGNAGSFKQVRSLGSIALRKAEDMDFKYHFDVFSVNFNEELVALYGGSLQKQTRFVHECIKIILKLYKGHEFAPRSVAVVGHSMGGLVARALVILKHFKPELLNILITQATPHVAPVLPLDQYLADFYSTVNHNWIQKAQEIKNLTTLSVAGGFRDYQVRSGLAFLPSSSSQNCALSVVSSAVPRVWASTDHLSIVWCKELNLATVRAFFDLIDDNTKQITENPQRKNLVLNHHFLRYPGKLFEERLESLTETVQLPVTHLFTFGRFNLLHLTYGLILKPSVYQLHIPWSHEDFLTLSEDHLTEISAKLHIAQPENDSTVPLLKMYSSSDCQYEVTVKTSFLQVLGQVIRLHGGTLPMYIISNILLAYRRQLRSLVSTGQCSDFVPALTKAAKPYKVEPIAYMIKFLLGLNWFKALRNSEFDRVTVNNQDLWFPFVSLILFMFGTGIAYWGGVLLDSSIRLLSSLHLVLTRPSGLPSHNSLITRLRFCVAVSMFFLSWTTCGALAIMMTYFHYIFKLLGRKTGGRNLPLSPRMNSCRSEDCSSKARNSSSTTMANDSIIDSLKMHVTVINLMTWIVLLSCPSLIYWLKNIRYHIRLDPDPCRFVAVVLIVILGILMNTSTTKLKSRYFSYLCLKLYCIEHSCIKLFSLLIVHK
;
A
#
# COMPACT_ATOMS: atom_id res chain seq x y z
N MET A 1 7.11 34.51 15.16
CA MET A 1 6.92 34.05 13.76
C MET A 1 8.09 33.20 13.30
N VAL A 2 9.33 33.67 13.45
CA VAL A 2 10.58 32.95 13.10
C VAL A 2 10.71 31.58 13.79
N THR A 3 10.41 31.50 15.10
CA THR A 3 10.45 30.25 15.87
C THR A 3 9.49 29.17 15.36
N GLY A 4 8.29 29.56 14.91
CA GLY A 4 7.30 28.64 14.34
C GLY A 4 7.71 28.11 12.96
N ILE A 5 8.30 28.96 12.12
CA ILE A 5 8.82 28.56 10.80
C ILE A 5 9.97 27.56 10.98
N LEU A 6 10.91 27.85 11.88
CA LEU A 6 12.04 26.97 12.16
C LEU A 6 11.57 25.60 12.68
N PHE A 7 10.67 25.59 13.66
CA PHE A 7 10.15 24.36 14.26
C PHE A 7 9.43 23.46 13.24
N HIS A 8 8.50 24.01 12.46
CA HIS A 8 7.80 23.23 11.43
C HIS A 8 8.71 22.87 10.25
N GLY A 9 9.75 23.67 9.98
CA GLY A 9 10.83 23.34 9.04
C GLY A 9 11.59 22.09 9.46
N VAL A 10 12.01 22.01 10.72
CA VAL A 10 12.70 20.83 11.27
C VAL A 10 11.82 19.58 11.18
N LEU A 11 10.53 19.69 11.51
CA LEU A 11 9.60 18.55 11.40
C LEU A 11 9.47 18.03 9.97
N ALA A 12 9.35 18.93 8.98
CA ALA A 12 9.30 18.54 7.57
C ALA A 12 10.61 17.88 7.12
N ALA A 13 11.77 18.41 7.55
CA ALA A 13 13.07 17.81 7.26
C ALA A 13 13.20 16.39 7.85
N LEU A 14 12.74 16.17 9.08
CA LEU A 14 12.73 14.84 9.70
C LEU A 14 11.86 13.85 8.91
N VAL A 15 10.66 14.24 8.50
CA VAL A 15 9.81 13.39 7.65
C VAL A 15 10.52 13.04 6.34
N LEU A 16 11.15 14.03 5.68
CA LEU A 16 11.88 13.82 4.44
C LEU A 16 13.11 12.91 4.62
N LEU A 17 13.83 13.04 5.74
CA LEU A 17 14.95 12.18 6.09
C LEU A 17 14.52 10.74 6.35
N GLY A 18 13.43 10.54 7.09
CA GLY A 18 12.84 9.21 7.30
C GLY A 18 12.33 8.59 6.00
N ALA A 19 11.63 9.37 5.17
CA ALA A 19 11.20 8.93 3.85
C ALA A 19 12.40 8.61 2.94
N ARG A 20 13.50 9.35 3.04
CA ARG A 20 14.74 9.08 2.30
C ARG A 20 15.37 7.76 2.72
N ASP A 21 15.44 7.45 4.02
CA ASP A 21 15.94 6.15 4.49
C ASP A 21 15.11 5.00 3.91
N VAL A 22 13.77 5.13 3.92
CA VAL A 22 12.87 4.10 3.38
C VAL A 22 12.99 3.93 1.85
N LEU A 23 13.13 5.03 1.11
CA LEU A 23 13.05 5.05 -0.36
C LEU A 23 14.40 4.99 -1.08
N PHE A 24 15.51 5.29 -0.42
CA PHE A 24 16.82 5.42 -1.09
C PHE A 24 17.96 4.70 -0.37
N GLN A 25 17.80 4.31 0.90
CA GLN A 25 18.83 3.56 1.60
C GLN A 25 18.66 2.05 1.36
N TYR A 26 19.04 1.63 0.15
CA TYR A 26 19.03 0.23 -0.24
C TYR A 26 20.24 -0.51 0.31
N GLU A 27 20.03 -1.76 0.74
CA GLU A 27 21.13 -2.73 0.75
C GLU A 27 21.63 -2.91 -0.70
N GLU A 28 22.76 -3.55 -0.94
CA GLU A 28 23.10 -3.98 -2.30
C GLU A 28 22.25 -5.18 -2.71
N ASN A 29 21.95 -5.32 -4.01
CA ASN A 29 21.20 -6.48 -4.48
C ASN A 29 22.17 -7.64 -4.67
N ARG A 30 22.07 -8.65 -3.79
CA ARG A 30 22.92 -9.85 -3.84
C ARG A 30 22.35 -10.96 -4.72
N CYS A 31 21.14 -10.80 -5.26
CA CYS A 31 20.57 -11.76 -6.19
C CYS A 31 21.21 -11.64 -7.58
N SER A 32 21.66 -12.75 -8.12
CA SER A 32 22.11 -12.79 -9.52
C SER A 32 20.89 -12.69 -10.44
N MET A 33 21.05 -11.96 -11.55
CA MET A 33 20.03 -11.89 -12.58
C MET A 33 19.85 -13.27 -13.25
N THR A 34 18.60 -13.68 -13.46
CA THR A 34 18.30 -14.82 -14.33
C THR A 34 18.25 -14.37 -15.77
N TYR A 35 18.94 -15.08 -16.65
CA TYR A 35 18.91 -14.87 -18.10
C TYR A 35 18.23 -16.05 -18.76
N MET A 36 17.39 -15.75 -19.76
CA MET A 36 16.80 -16.76 -20.62
C MET A 36 17.90 -17.31 -21.53
N PHE A 37 17.90 -18.61 -21.77
CA PHE A 37 18.93 -19.28 -22.53
C PHE A 37 18.72 -19.08 -24.04
N ASP A 38 17.46 -19.04 -24.46
CA ASP A 38 17.04 -18.71 -25.82
C ASP A 38 15.92 -17.63 -25.80
N TYR A 39 15.42 -17.23 -26.97
CA TYR A 39 14.42 -16.18 -27.10
C TYR A 39 13.10 -16.60 -26.42
N PRO A 40 12.60 -15.84 -25.43
CA PRO A 40 11.38 -16.20 -24.73
C PRO A 40 10.15 -15.98 -25.61
N GLU A 41 9.41 -17.05 -25.85
CA GLU A 41 8.13 -17.05 -26.55
C GLU A 41 6.96 -17.22 -25.58
N TYR A 42 5.83 -16.60 -25.93
CA TYR A 42 4.61 -16.65 -25.14
C TYR A 42 3.44 -17.01 -26.05
N LEU A 43 3.14 -18.29 -26.13
CA LEU A 43 2.06 -18.82 -26.95
C LEU A 43 0.72 -18.49 -26.31
N ARG A 44 -0.09 -17.67 -26.98
CA ARG A 44 -1.42 -17.30 -26.49
C ARG A 44 -2.38 -18.49 -26.59
N ILE A 45 -2.92 -18.91 -25.46
CA ILE A 45 -3.95 -19.96 -25.40
C ILE A 45 -5.31 -19.39 -25.83
N LYS A 46 -5.92 -20.02 -26.83
CA LYS A 46 -7.23 -19.60 -27.36
C LYS A 46 -8.34 -19.91 -26.35
N LEU A 47 -8.84 -18.87 -25.69
CA LEU A 47 -9.95 -18.98 -24.76
C LEU A 47 -11.29 -19.25 -25.49
N PRO A 48 -12.20 -20.05 -24.89
CA PRO A 48 -13.57 -20.18 -25.39
C PRO A 48 -14.28 -18.82 -25.51
N LYS A 49 -15.08 -18.61 -26.58
CA LYS A 49 -15.77 -17.33 -26.88
C LYS A 49 -16.54 -16.76 -25.67
N LYS A 50 -17.18 -17.60 -24.87
CA LYS A 50 -17.92 -17.20 -23.65
C LYS A 50 -17.00 -16.57 -22.60
N ILE A 51 -15.79 -17.10 -22.44
CA ILE A 51 -14.79 -16.62 -21.49
C ILE A 51 -14.14 -15.34 -22.03
N SER A 52 -13.74 -15.31 -23.31
CA SER A 52 -13.16 -14.10 -23.94
C SER A 52 -14.11 -12.90 -23.87
N ARG A 53 -15.42 -13.11 -24.08
CA ARG A 53 -16.43 -12.03 -23.96
C ARG A 53 -16.59 -11.54 -22.52
N ARG A 54 -16.47 -12.43 -21.54
CA ARG A 54 -16.61 -12.10 -20.11
C ARG A 54 -15.35 -11.42 -19.55
N TYR A 55 -14.19 -11.77 -20.07
CA TYR A 55 -12.89 -11.26 -19.62
C TYR A 55 -12.09 -10.72 -20.82
N PRO A 56 -12.56 -9.64 -21.47
CA PRO A 56 -11.95 -9.15 -22.72
C PRO A 56 -10.55 -8.56 -22.53
N ALA A 57 -10.17 -8.23 -21.29
CA ALA A 57 -8.85 -7.71 -20.94
C ALA A 57 -7.87 -8.80 -20.48
N TYR A 58 -8.33 -10.04 -20.24
CA TYR A 58 -7.48 -11.07 -19.64
C TYR A 58 -7.14 -12.18 -20.63
N GLU A 59 -5.92 -12.70 -20.51
CA GLU A 59 -5.38 -13.68 -21.44
C GLU A 59 -4.58 -14.75 -20.67
N LEU A 60 -4.34 -15.88 -21.34
CA LEU A 60 -3.55 -16.99 -20.82
C LEU A 60 -2.47 -17.32 -21.85
N TYR A 61 -1.24 -17.49 -21.36
CA TYR A 61 -0.06 -17.79 -22.18
C TYR A 61 0.61 -19.06 -21.69
N LEU A 62 1.21 -19.81 -22.62
CA LEU A 62 2.19 -20.85 -22.37
C LEU A 62 3.58 -20.30 -22.68
N TYR A 63 4.50 -20.40 -21.74
CA TYR A 63 5.90 -19.99 -21.90
C TYR A 63 6.71 -21.09 -22.58
N GLY A 64 7.64 -20.70 -23.45
CA GLY A 64 8.66 -21.59 -24.01
C GLY A 64 9.86 -20.78 -24.50
N GLU A 65 10.94 -21.46 -24.85
CA GLU A 65 12.12 -20.88 -25.47
C GLU A 65 12.55 -21.74 -26.66
N GLY A 66 13.02 -21.11 -27.74
CA GLY A 66 13.61 -21.80 -28.89
C GLY A 66 12.74 -22.94 -29.46
N ILE A 67 13.38 -24.09 -29.72
CA ILE A 67 12.74 -25.28 -30.30
C ILE A 67 11.58 -25.79 -29.43
N SER A 68 11.72 -25.75 -28.11
CA SER A 68 10.66 -26.19 -27.19
C SER A 68 9.39 -25.33 -27.34
N ALA A 69 9.52 -24.04 -27.65
CA ALA A 69 8.36 -23.20 -27.95
C ALA A 69 7.68 -23.58 -29.27
N GLU A 70 8.46 -23.96 -30.29
CA GLU A 70 7.95 -24.37 -31.61
C GLU A 70 7.18 -25.69 -31.54
N GLU A 71 7.71 -26.69 -30.83
CA GLU A 71 7.07 -27.99 -30.62
C GLU A 71 5.71 -27.84 -29.92
N ASN A 72 5.64 -26.92 -28.95
CA ASN A 72 4.45 -26.65 -28.18
C ASN A 72 3.36 -25.86 -28.93
N ARG A 73 3.59 -25.41 -30.18
CA ARG A 73 2.60 -24.66 -30.97
C ARG A 73 1.31 -25.43 -31.23
N ASN A 74 1.40 -26.75 -31.33
CA ASN A 74 0.25 -27.63 -31.53
C ASN A 74 -0.48 -27.99 -30.23
N LEU A 75 0.02 -27.52 -29.07
CA LEU A 75 -0.53 -27.76 -27.73
C LEU A 75 -0.63 -29.26 -27.39
N ILE A 76 0.32 -30.06 -27.86
CA ILE A 76 0.48 -31.46 -27.47
C ILE A 76 1.42 -31.48 -26.26
N LEU A 77 0.84 -31.39 -25.07
CA LEU A 77 1.59 -31.19 -23.83
C LEU A 77 1.64 -32.48 -23.01
N THR A 78 2.83 -32.82 -22.50
CA THR A 78 3.05 -34.04 -21.69
C THR A 78 3.65 -33.76 -20.32
N GLY A 79 3.96 -32.49 -20.02
CA GLY A 79 4.58 -32.06 -18.78
C GLY A 79 3.59 -31.81 -17.64
N ILE A 80 4.14 -31.25 -16.56
CA ILE A 80 3.39 -30.92 -15.35
C ILE A 80 2.99 -29.44 -15.40
N PRO A 81 1.70 -29.08 -15.32
CA PRO A 81 1.27 -27.69 -15.48
C PRO A 81 1.59 -26.84 -14.25
N ILE A 82 2.34 -25.75 -14.47
CA ILE A 82 2.51 -24.65 -13.51
C ILE A 82 1.73 -23.44 -14.02
N LEU A 83 0.94 -22.79 -13.17
CA LEU A 83 0.27 -21.53 -13.47
C LEU A 83 0.85 -20.38 -12.66
N PHE A 84 1.49 -19.44 -13.35
CA PHE A 84 1.99 -18.21 -12.76
C PHE A 84 0.94 -17.10 -12.78
N LEU A 85 0.78 -16.42 -11.64
CA LEU A 85 -0.12 -15.29 -11.46
C LEU A 85 0.68 -14.02 -11.13
N PRO A 86 0.72 -13.02 -12.04
CA PRO A 86 1.46 -11.79 -11.82
C PRO A 86 0.79 -10.89 -10.77
N GLY A 87 1.60 -9.98 -10.22
CA GLY A 87 1.18 -9.02 -9.22
C GLY A 87 0.51 -7.75 -9.76
N ASN A 88 0.43 -6.74 -8.88
CA ASN A 88 -0.02 -5.39 -9.23
C ASN A 88 0.85 -4.80 -10.35
N ALA A 89 0.23 -4.30 -11.42
CA ALA A 89 0.94 -3.82 -12.61
C ALA A 89 1.88 -4.85 -13.28
N GLY A 90 1.77 -6.13 -12.92
CA GLY A 90 2.65 -7.19 -13.41
C GLY A 90 2.20 -7.75 -14.75
N SER A 91 3.18 -8.03 -15.61
CA SER A 91 2.99 -8.70 -16.88
C SER A 91 3.16 -10.21 -16.73
N PHE A 92 2.49 -10.99 -17.59
CA PHE A 92 2.72 -12.43 -17.72
C PHE A 92 4.19 -12.79 -18.00
N LYS A 93 4.99 -11.84 -18.50
CA LYS A 93 6.42 -11.99 -18.75
C LYS A 93 7.28 -12.15 -17.50
N GLN A 94 6.74 -11.86 -16.31
CA GLN A 94 7.45 -12.09 -15.04
C GLN A 94 7.81 -13.56 -14.82
N VAL A 95 7.08 -14.49 -15.46
CA VAL A 95 7.32 -15.94 -15.31
C VAL A 95 8.63 -16.44 -15.93
N ARG A 96 9.24 -15.67 -16.84
CA ARG A 96 10.38 -16.10 -17.67
C ARG A 96 11.55 -16.68 -16.89
N SER A 97 11.85 -16.15 -15.70
CA SER A 97 12.98 -16.62 -14.90
C SER A 97 12.72 -18.01 -14.33
N LEU A 98 11.50 -18.26 -13.83
CA LEU A 98 11.07 -19.58 -13.39
C LEU A 98 11.02 -20.57 -14.56
N GLY A 99 10.39 -20.15 -15.67
CA GLY A 99 10.23 -20.96 -16.87
C GLY A 99 11.56 -21.38 -17.49
N SER A 100 12.50 -20.45 -17.62
CA SER A 100 13.83 -20.73 -18.20
C SER A 100 14.62 -21.74 -17.37
N ILE A 101 14.65 -21.55 -16.04
CA ILE A 101 15.38 -22.48 -15.16
C ILE A 101 14.73 -23.86 -15.14
N ALA A 102 13.39 -23.93 -15.18
CA ALA A 102 12.66 -25.19 -15.27
C ALA A 102 12.93 -25.93 -16.60
N LEU A 103 12.95 -25.20 -17.73
CA LEU A 103 13.25 -25.75 -19.05
C LEU A 103 14.68 -26.30 -19.11
N ARG A 104 15.67 -25.53 -18.65
CA ARG A 104 17.08 -25.97 -18.62
C ARG A 104 17.27 -27.20 -17.76
N LYS A 105 16.60 -27.27 -16.61
CA LYS A 105 16.66 -28.46 -15.75
C LYS A 105 15.99 -29.67 -16.37
N ALA A 106 14.97 -29.49 -17.21
CA ALA A 106 14.36 -30.57 -17.99
C ALA A 106 15.29 -31.06 -19.11
N GLU A 107 15.94 -30.15 -19.84
CA GLU A 107 16.96 -30.46 -20.85
C GLU A 107 18.10 -31.30 -20.25
N ASP A 108 18.61 -30.90 -19.08
CA ASP A 108 19.66 -31.62 -18.35
C ASP A 108 19.26 -33.06 -17.94
N MET A 109 17.98 -33.41 -18.02
CA MET A 109 17.44 -34.75 -17.70
C MET A 109 16.78 -35.41 -18.90
N ASP A 110 17.14 -34.99 -20.12
CA ASP A 110 16.62 -35.51 -21.38
C ASP A 110 15.07 -35.51 -21.43
N PHE A 111 14.46 -34.47 -20.85
CA PHE A 111 13.01 -34.30 -20.76
C PHE A 111 12.27 -35.47 -20.09
N LYS A 112 12.95 -36.32 -19.31
CA LYS A 112 12.31 -37.37 -18.50
C LYS A 112 11.14 -36.80 -17.69
N TYR A 113 11.36 -35.62 -17.13
CA TYR A 113 10.34 -34.79 -16.50
C TYR A 113 10.51 -33.35 -16.96
N HIS A 114 9.40 -32.65 -17.18
CA HIS A 114 9.41 -31.22 -17.47
C HIS A 114 8.12 -30.55 -16.97
N PHE A 115 8.17 -29.22 -16.87
CA PHE A 115 7.04 -28.40 -16.45
C PHE A 115 6.56 -27.54 -17.61
N ASP A 116 5.25 -27.58 -17.86
CA ASP A 116 4.59 -26.69 -18.80
C ASP A 116 4.16 -25.43 -18.05
N VAL A 117 4.86 -24.32 -18.32
CA VAL A 117 4.72 -23.10 -17.53
C VAL A 117 3.73 -22.15 -18.19
N PHE A 118 2.53 -22.08 -17.64
CA PHE A 118 1.50 -21.13 -18.02
C PHE A 118 1.61 -19.84 -17.23
N SER A 119 1.17 -18.73 -17.81
CA SER A 119 1.05 -17.45 -17.12
C SER A 119 -0.21 -16.70 -17.51
N VAL A 120 -0.86 -16.10 -16.53
CA VAL A 120 -2.02 -15.22 -16.75
C VAL A 120 -1.56 -13.80 -17.09
N ASN A 121 -2.26 -13.15 -18.01
CA ASN A 121 -2.19 -11.71 -18.24
C ASN A 121 -3.43 -11.04 -17.65
N PHE A 122 -3.25 -10.22 -16.60
CA PHE A 122 -4.32 -9.40 -16.01
C PHE A 122 -4.39 -7.98 -16.56
N ASN A 123 -3.86 -7.73 -17.78
CA ASN A 123 -3.77 -6.39 -18.36
C ASN A 123 -2.99 -5.39 -17.46
N GLU A 124 -2.08 -5.91 -16.65
CA GLU A 124 -1.29 -5.12 -15.68
C GLU A 124 -2.19 -4.19 -14.82
N GLU A 125 -3.37 -4.67 -14.44
CA GLU A 125 -4.31 -3.92 -13.61
C GLU A 125 -3.67 -3.50 -12.27
N LEU A 126 -4.00 -2.30 -11.81
CA LEU A 126 -3.43 -1.71 -10.59
C LEU A 126 -4.21 -2.17 -9.34
N VAL A 127 -4.23 -3.48 -9.09
CA VAL A 127 -5.05 -4.10 -8.03
C VAL A 127 -4.60 -3.78 -6.60
N ALA A 128 -3.38 -3.27 -6.39
CA ALA A 128 -2.97 -2.73 -5.09
C ALA A 128 -3.58 -1.34 -4.81
N LEU A 129 -4.05 -0.64 -5.85
CA LEU A 129 -4.71 0.68 -5.75
C LEU A 129 -6.23 0.61 -5.77
N TYR A 130 -6.78 -0.51 -6.26
CA TYR A 130 -8.22 -0.72 -6.44
C TYR A 130 -8.59 -2.20 -6.31
N GLY A 131 -9.37 -2.54 -5.28
CA GLY A 131 -9.76 -3.92 -4.99
C GLY A 131 -10.90 -4.49 -5.83
N GLY A 132 -11.67 -3.65 -6.54
CA GLY A 132 -12.90 -4.08 -7.23
C GLY A 132 -12.71 -5.13 -8.33
N SER A 133 -11.49 -5.32 -8.83
CA SER A 133 -11.17 -6.33 -9.86
C SER A 133 -10.70 -7.67 -9.31
N LEU A 134 -10.36 -7.77 -8.03
CA LEU A 134 -9.76 -8.98 -7.44
C LEU A 134 -10.68 -10.21 -7.56
N GLN A 135 -11.98 -10.02 -7.32
CA GLN A 135 -12.98 -11.09 -7.48
C GLN A 135 -13.09 -11.56 -8.94
N LYS A 136 -12.96 -10.63 -9.90
CA LYS A 136 -13.00 -10.91 -11.34
C LYS A 136 -11.76 -11.68 -11.78
N GLN A 137 -10.57 -11.26 -11.32
CA GLN A 137 -9.31 -11.98 -11.55
C GLN A 137 -9.36 -13.40 -10.99
N THR A 138 -9.84 -13.57 -9.76
CA THR A 138 -9.99 -14.89 -9.11
C THR A 138 -10.87 -15.84 -9.94
N ARG A 139 -12.02 -15.35 -10.43
CA ARG A 139 -12.90 -16.14 -11.30
C ARG A 139 -12.27 -16.47 -12.65
N PHE A 140 -11.47 -15.56 -13.21
CA PHE A 140 -10.74 -15.82 -14.46
C PHE A 140 -9.69 -16.92 -14.27
N VAL A 141 -8.91 -16.87 -13.18
CA VAL A 141 -7.92 -17.91 -12.85
C VAL A 141 -8.57 -19.29 -12.71
N HIS A 142 -9.74 -19.38 -12.08
CA HIS A 142 -10.50 -20.63 -12.02
C HIS A 142 -10.85 -21.17 -13.42
N GLU A 143 -11.22 -20.31 -14.36
CA GLU A 143 -11.45 -20.72 -15.75
C GLU A 143 -10.15 -21.12 -16.47
N CYS A 144 -9.03 -20.45 -16.20
CA CYS A 144 -7.71 -20.83 -16.71
C CYS A 144 -7.31 -22.24 -16.26
N ILE A 145 -7.48 -22.57 -14.98
CA ILE A 145 -7.19 -23.92 -14.45
C ILE A 145 -7.98 -24.99 -15.20
N LYS A 146 -9.29 -24.76 -15.43
CA LYS A 146 -10.12 -25.70 -16.21
C LYS A 146 -9.65 -25.85 -17.65
N ILE A 147 -9.21 -24.75 -18.29
CA ILE A 147 -8.70 -24.78 -19.66
C ILE A 147 -7.40 -25.56 -19.72
N ILE A 148 -6.46 -25.30 -18.81
CA ILE A 148 -5.17 -25.99 -18.71
C ILE A 148 -5.39 -27.49 -18.58
N LEU A 149 -6.16 -27.94 -17.58
CA LEU A 149 -6.44 -29.36 -17.37
C LEU A 149 -7.17 -30.01 -18.56
N LYS A 150 -7.90 -29.23 -19.37
CA LYS A 150 -8.54 -29.73 -20.59
C LYS A 150 -7.52 -30.01 -21.70
N LEU A 151 -6.39 -29.30 -21.76
CA LEU A 151 -5.35 -29.52 -22.77
C LEU A 151 -4.71 -30.91 -22.66
N TYR A 152 -4.68 -31.48 -21.44
CA TYR A 152 -4.07 -32.79 -21.18
C TYR A 152 -5.05 -33.97 -21.22
N LYS A 153 -6.31 -33.76 -21.62
CA LYS A 153 -7.29 -34.86 -21.67
C LYS A 153 -6.86 -35.91 -22.69
N GLY A 154 -6.83 -37.18 -22.25
CA GLY A 154 -6.47 -38.32 -23.11
C GLY A 154 -5.02 -38.75 -23.02
N HIS A 155 -4.18 -38.03 -22.28
CA HIS A 155 -2.82 -38.48 -21.94
C HIS A 155 -2.85 -39.52 -20.82
N GLU A 156 -1.93 -40.47 -20.86
CA GLU A 156 -1.79 -41.56 -19.87
C GLU A 156 -1.62 -41.01 -18.44
N PHE A 157 -0.74 -40.02 -18.28
CA PHE A 157 -0.42 -39.36 -17.01
C PHE A 157 -1.06 -37.97 -16.90
N ALA A 158 -2.32 -37.84 -17.31
CA ALA A 158 -3.00 -36.55 -17.33
C ALA A 158 -3.08 -35.91 -15.92
N PRO A 159 -2.63 -34.66 -15.72
CA PRO A 159 -2.72 -33.97 -14.45
C PRO A 159 -4.17 -33.77 -14.02
N ARG A 160 -4.43 -33.95 -12.72
CA ARG A 160 -5.73 -33.66 -12.08
C ARG A 160 -5.77 -32.27 -11.43
N SER A 161 -4.59 -31.67 -11.24
CA SER A 161 -4.36 -30.44 -10.49
C SER A 161 -3.27 -29.61 -11.16
N VAL A 162 -3.17 -28.34 -10.76
CA VAL A 162 -2.18 -27.39 -11.26
C VAL A 162 -1.36 -26.85 -10.09
N ALA A 163 -0.05 -26.76 -10.25
CA ALA A 163 0.82 -26.04 -9.31
C ALA A 163 0.70 -24.53 -9.58
N VAL A 164 0.51 -23.72 -8.54
CA VAL A 164 0.32 -22.26 -8.70
C VAL A 164 1.47 -21.51 -8.08
N VAL A 165 2.05 -20.58 -8.83
CA VAL A 165 3.05 -19.61 -8.34
C VAL A 165 2.45 -18.22 -8.44
N GLY A 166 2.23 -17.55 -7.32
CA GLY A 166 1.65 -16.21 -7.28
C GLY A 166 2.64 -15.17 -6.78
N HIS A 167 2.82 -14.09 -7.53
CA HIS A 167 3.63 -12.94 -7.09
C HIS A 167 2.72 -11.82 -6.55
N SER A 168 3.07 -11.23 -5.41
CA SER A 168 2.38 -10.07 -4.85
C SER A 168 0.86 -10.31 -4.78
N MET A 169 0.03 -9.43 -5.32
CA MET A 169 -1.43 -9.59 -5.38
C MET A 169 -1.89 -10.86 -6.13
N GLY A 170 -1.08 -11.42 -7.04
CA GLY A 170 -1.37 -12.68 -7.73
C GLY A 170 -1.44 -13.89 -6.79
N GLY A 171 -0.61 -13.93 -5.74
CA GLY A 171 -0.70 -14.96 -4.70
C GLY A 171 -1.95 -14.82 -3.82
N LEU A 172 -2.41 -13.59 -3.58
CA LEU A 172 -3.68 -13.37 -2.88
C LEU A 172 -4.87 -13.82 -3.75
N VAL A 173 -4.83 -13.55 -5.05
CA VAL A 173 -5.81 -14.05 -6.02
C VAL A 173 -5.80 -15.59 -6.05
N ALA A 174 -4.63 -16.23 -5.97
CA ALA A 174 -4.53 -17.69 -5.86
C ALA A 174 -5.23 -18.22 -4.60
N ARG A 175 -4.96 -17.64 -3.42
CA ARG A 175 -5.64 -18.02 -2.17
C ARG A 175 -7.15 -17.81 -2.26
N ALA A 176 -7.60 -16.77 -2.93
CA ALA A 176 -9.02 -16.49 -3.10
C ALA A 176 -9.76 -17.56 -3.94
N LEU A 177 -9.07 -18.45 -4.66
CA LEU A 177 -9.74 -19.54 -5.39
C LEU A 177 -10.60 -20.41 -4.47
N VAL A 178 -10.13 -20.70 -3.25
CA VAL A 178 -10.84 -21.61 -2.31
C VAL A 178 -12.14 -21.01 -1.76
N ILE A 179 -12.33 -19.70 -1.90
CA ILE A 179 -13.55 -19.00 -1.46
C ILE A 179 -14.62 -18.99 -2.56
N LEU A 180 -14.26 -19.31 -3.81
CA LEU A 180 -15.22 -19.35 -4.91
C LEU A 180 -16.24 -20.47 -4.69
N LYS A 181 -17.51 -20.14 -4.94
CA LYS A 181 -18.59 -21.14 -4.96
C LYS A 181 -18.26 -22.22 -6.00
N HIS A 182 -18.39 -23.48 -5.60
CA HIS A 182 -18.11 -24.67 -6.43
C HIS A 182 -16.64 -24.83 -6.88
N PHE A 183 -15.68 -24.16 -6.23
CA PHE A 183 -14.28 -24.50 -6.43
C PHE A 183 -13.95 -25.81 -5.73
N LYS A 184 -13.22 -26.68 -6.41
CA LYS A 184 -12.72 -27.94 -5.84
C LYS A 184 -11.26 -27.75 -5.43
N PRO A 185 -10.91 -27.83 -4.13
CA PRO A 185 -9.52 -27.68 -3.68
C PRO A 185 -8.54 -28.63 -4.35
N GLU A 186 -9.00 -29.83 -4.74
CA GLU A 186 -8.22 -30.84 -5.49
C GLU A 186 -7.64 -30.35 -6.82
N LEU A 187 -8.16 -29.26 -7.38
CA LEU A 187 -7.60 -28.64 -8.59
C LEU A 187 -6.24 -27.97 -8.33
N LEU A 188 -5.86 -27.79 -7.07
CA LEU A 188 -4.58 -27.24 -6.65
C LEU A 188 -3.79 -28.27 -5.86
N ASN A 189 -2.53 -28.49 -6.22
CA ASN A 189 -1.65 -29.41 -5.49
C ASN A 189 -0.74 -28.66 -4.51
N ILE A 190 -0.08 -27.63 -5.05
CA ILE A 190 0.87 -26.79 -4.32
C ILE A 190 0.65 -25.33 -4.71
N LEU A 191 0.75 -24.45 -3.72
CA LEU A 191 0.70 -23.00 -3.89
C LEU A 191 2.00 -22.39 -3.36
N ILE A 192 2.79 -21.77 -4.24
CA ILE A 192 3.96 -20.99 -3.86
C ILE A 192 3.63 -19.51 -4.06
N THR A 193 3.81 -18.70 -3.03
CA THR A 193 3.60 -17.25 -3.11
C THR A 193 4.86 -16.49 -2.83
N GLN A 194 5.15 -15.47 -3.64
CA GLN A 194 6.34 -14.64 -3.54
C GLN A 194 5.93 -13.20 -3.26
N ALA A 195 6.40 -12.63 -2.14
CA ALA A 195 6.10 -11.27 -1.71
C ALA A 195 4.59 -10.95 -1.68
N THR A 196 3.75 -11.95 -1.40
CA THR A 196 2.30 -11.78 -1.35
C THR A 196 1.89 -11.22 0.00
N PRO A 197 1.24 -10.05 0.08
CA PRO A 197 0.63 -9.57 1.32
C PRO A 197 -0.58 -10.47 1.65
N HIS A 198 -0.41 -11.42 2.56
CA HIS A 198 -1.44 -12.37 2.98
C HIS A 198 -2.33 -11.82 4.09
N VAL A 199 -1.74 -11.07 5.02
CA VAL A 199 -2.41 -10.65 6.25
C VAL A 199 -3.33 -9.46 5.99
N ALA A 200 -2.82 -8.44 5.31
CA ALA A 200 -3.52 -7.17 5.10
C ALA A 200 -2.93 -6.42 3.89
N PRO A 201 -3.69 -5.53 3.22
CA PRO A 201 -3.16 -4.74 2.12
C PRO A 201 -2.08 -3.78 2.62
N VAL A 202 -1.08 -3.51 1.76
CA VAL A 202 0.01 -2.55 2.06
C VAL A 202 -0.54 -1.18 2.43
N LEU A 203 -1.55 -0.72 1.69
CA LEU A 203 -2.37 0.46 1.97
C LEU A 203 -3.82 0.13 1.64
N PRO A 204 -4.78 0.25 2.58
CA PRO A 204 -6.20 -0.01 2.30
C PRO A 204 -6.85 1.23 1.66
N LEU A 205 -6.55 1.46 0.38
CA LEU A 205 -6.98 2.66 -0.35
C LEU A 205 -8.48 2.67 -0.69
N ASP A 206 -9.14 1.52 -0.65
CA ASP A 206 -10.58 1.39 -0.84
C ASP A 206 -11.18 0.24 -0.01
N GLN A 207 -12.50 0.29 0.16
CA GLN A 207 -13.24 -0.70 0.96
C GLN A 207 -13.25 -2.09 0.33
N TYR A 208 -13.32 -2.19 -1.00
CA TYR A 208 -13.39 -3.49 -1.70
C TYR A 208 -12.08 -4.26 -1.54
N LEU A 209 -10.94 -3.54 -1.51
CA LEU A 209 -9.64 -4.13 -1.21
C LEU A 209 -9.63 -4.69 0.21
N ALA A 210 -10.02 -3.90 1.22
CA ALA A 210 -10.06 -4.36 2.61
C ALA A 210 -11.02 -5.55 2.81
N ASP A 211 -12.22 -5.48 2.23
CA ASP A 211 -13.24 -6.52 2.31
C ASP A 211 -12.78 -7.82 1.64
N PHE A 212 -12.04 -7.72 0.52
CA PHE A 212 -11.50 -8.90 -0.16
C PHE A 212 -10.49 -9.65 0.72
N TYR A 213 -9.56 -8.95 1.36
CA TYR A 213 -8.60 -9.56 2.29
C TYR A 213 -9.30 -10.21 3.48
N SER A 214 -10.23 -9.46 4.09
CA SER A 214 -11.04 -9.93 5.21
C SER A 214 -11.76 -11.23 4.86
N THR A 215 -12.44 -11.25 3.72
CA THR A 215 -13.16 -12.43 3.19
C THR A 215 -12.21 -13.60 2.95
N VAL A 216 -11.07 -13.37 2.29
CA VAL A 216 -10.07 -14.41 2.00
C VAL A 216 -9.53 -15.02 3.30
N ASN A 217 -9.11 -14.20 4.25
CA ASN A 217 -8.50 -14.67 5.49
C ASN A 217 -9.50 -15.41 6.39
N HIS A 218 -10.72 -14.90 6.52
CA HIS A 218 -11.76 -15.56 7.30
C HIS A 218 -12.11 -16.95 6.74
N ASN A 219 -12.37 -17.03 5.43
CA ASN A 219 -12.73 -18.28 4.76
C ASN A 219 -11.56 -19.26 4.69
N TRP A 220 -10.32 -18.79 4.52
CA TRP A 220 -9.13 -19.64 4.47
C TRP A 220 -8.95 -20.43 5.77
N ILE A 221 -9.22 -19.80 6.92
CA ILE A 221 -9.15 -20.46 8.23
C ILE A 221 -10.35 -21.39 8.43
N GLN A 222 -11.57 -20.94 8.10
CA GLN A 222 -12.78 -21.76 8.25
C GLN A 222 -12.72 -23.04 7.41
N LYS A 223 -12.18 -22.95 6.19
CA LYS A 223 -12.05 -24.08 5.25
C LYS A 223 -10.77 -24.88 5.41
N ALA A 224 -10.01 -24.70 6.50
CA ALA A 224 -8.72 -25.37 6.69
C ALA A 224 -8.78 -26.89 6.49
N GLN A 225 -9.89 -27.54 6.88
CA GLN A 225 -10.08 -28.98 6.67
C GLN A 225 -10.33 -29.36 5.21
N GLU A 226 -11.03 -28.54 4.43
CA GLU A 226 -11.27 -28.75 2.99
C GLU A 226 -9.98 -28.62 2.18
N ILE A 227 -9.04 -27.80 2.65
CA ILE A 227 -7.76 -27.51 1.97
C ILE A 227 -6.58 -28.27 2.59
N LYS A 228 -6.81 -29.30 3.40
CA LYS A 228 -5.74 -30.06 4.10
C LYS A 228 -4.68 -30.67 3.18
N ASN A 229 -5.05 -30.96 1.92
CA ASN A 229 -4.16 -31.55 0.93
C ASN A 229 -3.37 -30.49 0.13
N LEU A 230 -3.72 -29.20 0.27
CA LEU A 230 -3.02 -28.10 -0.39
C LEU A 230 -1.83 -27.65 0.46
N THR A 231 -0.63 -27.90 -0.03
CA THR A 231 0.59 -27.39 0.62
C THR A 231 0.89 -25.99 0.12
N THR A 232 1.09 -25.04 1.04
CA THR A 232 1.35 -23.63 0.72
C THR A 232 2.72 -23.20 1.23
N LEU A 233 3.56 -22.66 0.35
CA LEU A 233 4.82 -22.00 0.69
C LEU A 233 4.68 -20.50 0.44
N SER A 234 4.98 -19.67 1.43
CA SER A 234 5.11 -18.23 1.28
C SER A 234 6.55 -17.79 1.47
N VAL A 235 7.10 -17.09 0.47
CA VAL A 235 8.44 -16.51 0.51
C VAL A 235 8.32 -14.98 0.54
N ALA A 236 8.72 -14.36 1.64
CA ALA A 236 8.83 -12.91 1.78
C ALA A 236 10.17 -12.40 1.22
N GLY A 237 10.22 -11.18 0.69
CA GLY A 237 11.46 -10.62 0.13
C GLY A 237 12.47 -10.11 1.18
N GLY A 238 12.06 -9.96 2.43
CA GLY A 238 12.91 -9.43 3.49
C GLY A 238 13.06 -7.90 3.42
N PHE A 239 14.19 -7.39 3.91
CA PHE A 239 14.39 -5.96 4.14
C PHE A 239 14.28 -5.06 2.89
N ARG A 240 14.73 -5.56 1.73
CA ARG A 240 14.70 -4.83 0.45
C ARG A 240 13.29 -4.70 -0.13
N ASP A 241 12.34 -5.52 0.30
CA ASP A 241 10.95 -5.37 -0.10
C ASP A 241 10.29 -4.24 0.70
N TYR A 242 10.41 -3.02 0.17
CA TYR A 242 9.77 -1.83 0.75
C TYR A 242 8.27 -1.76 0.46
N GLN A 243 7.76 -2.54 -0.50
CA GLN A 243 6.33 -2.54 -0.83
C GLN A 243 5.59 -3.48 0.13
N VAL A 244 6.06 -4.71 0.30
CA VAL A 244 5.43 -5.74 1.12
C VAL A 244 6.39 -6.17 2.24
N ARG A 245 6.13 -5.66 3.44
CA ARG A 245 6.85 -6.04 4.65
C ARG A 245 6.71 -7.54 4.93
N SER A 246 7.76 -8.17 5.45
CA SER A 246 7.81 -9.61 5.75
C SER A 246 6.62 -10.08 6.58
N GLY A 247 6.25 -9.32 7.62
CA GLY A 247 5.11 -9.65 8.49
C GLY A 247 3.75 -9.67 7.77
N LEU A 248 3.58 -8.93 6.67
CA LEU A 248 2.38 -9.02 5.85
C LEU A 248 2.39 -10.25 4.94
N ALA A 249 3.59 -10.77 4.61
CA ALA A 249 3.77 -11.89 3.69
C ALA A 249 3.75 -13.27 4.36
N PHE A 250 3.53 -13.33 5.67
CA PHE A 250 3.42 -14.59 6.38
C PHE A 250 1.98 -15.10 6.31
N LEU A 251 1.82 -16.42 6.16
CA LEU A 251 0.50 -17.03 6.14
C LEU A 251 -0.13 -16.94 7.55
N PRO A 252 -1.43 -16.62 7.66
CA PRO A 252 -2.10 -16.59 8.95
C PRO A 252 -2.09 -17.98 9.57
N SER A 253 -1.41 -18.13 10.71
CA SER A 253 -1.23 -19.42 11.37
C SER A 253 -2.52 -19.87 12.07
N SER A 254 -3.05 -21.04 11.69
CA SER A 254 -4.03 -21.79 12.48
C SER A 254 -3.30 -22.96 13.13
N SER A 255 -3.62 -23.28 14.39
CA SER A 255 -3.09 -24.44 15.13
C SER A 255 -3.34 -25.79 14.45
N SER A 256 -4.14 -25.82 13.39
CA SER A 256 -4.53 -27.01 12.63
C SER A 256 -3.88 -27.13 11.23
N GLN A 257 -3.06 -26.18 10.78
CA GLN A 257 -2.48 -26.18 9.42
C GLN A 257 -1.02 -26.65 9.41
N ASN A 258 -0.81 -27.96 9.39
CA ASN A 258 0.52 -28.59 9.26
C ASN A 258 1.12 -28.51 7.82
N CYS A 259 0.46 -27.84 6.87
CA CYS A 259 0.86 -27.81 5.44
C CYS A 259 1.15 -26.39 4.91
N ALA A 260 1.43 -25.43 5.80
CA ALA A 260 1.78 -24.06 5.45
C ALA A 260 3.18 -23.73 5.97
N LEU A 261 4.06 -23.25 5.08
CA LEU A 261 5.41 -22.82 5.41
C LEU A 261 5.57 -21.35 5.01
N SER A 262 6.09 -20.50 5.91
CA SER A 262 6.44 -19.11 5.61
C SER A 262 7.93 -18.90 5.90
N VAL A 263 8.65 -18.33 4.93
CA VAL A 263 10.10 -18.07 5.02
C VAL A 263 10.41 -16.69 4.44
N VAL A 264 11.59 -16.17 4.77
CA VAL A 264 12.14 -14.93 4.20
C VAL A 264 13.27 -15.31 3.25
N SER A 265 13.37 -14.67 2.08
CA SER A 265 14.36 -15.03 1.05
C SER A 265 15.81 -15.01 1.58
N SER A 266 16.11 -14.13 2.53
CA SER A 266 17.43 -14.06 3.18
C SER A 266 17.75 -15.26 4.07
N ALA A 267 16.73 -15.97 4.56
CA ALA A 267 16.87 -17.19 5.35
C ALA A 267 16.84 -18.47 4.50
N VAL A 268 16.41 -18.38 3.24
CA VAL A 268 16.36 -19.56 2.35
C VAL A 268 17.79 -20.04 2.06
N PRO A 269 18.11 -21.33 2.33
CA PRO A 269 19.43 -21.88 2.07
C PRO A 269 19.85 -21.70 0.61
N ARG A 270 21.13 -21.35 0.38
CA ARG A 270 21.71 -21.04 -0.95
C ARG A 270 21.11 -19.81 -1.65
N VAL A 271 20.14 -19.13 -1.05
CA VAL A 271 19.65 -17.83 -1.51
C VAL A 271 20.35 -16.73 -0.74
N TRP A 272 20.26 -16.73 0.60
CA TRP A 272 20.97 -15.82 1.51
C TRP A 272 20.97 -14.34 1.10
N ALA A 273 19.91 -13.92 0.41
CA ALA A 273 19.76 -12.60 -0.16
C ALA A 273 18.35 -12.09 0.08
N SER A 274 18.24 -10.88 0.62
CA SER A 274 16.98 -10.16 0.55
C SER A 274 16.70 -9.79 -0.91
N THR A 275 15.43 -9.85 -1.31
CA THR A 275 14.95 -9.44 -2.62
C THR A 275 14.08 -8.21 -2.47
N ASP A 276 14.20 -7.25 -3.38
CA ASP A 276 13.16 -6.23 -3.49
C ASP A 276 11.89 -6.81 -4.11
N HIS A 277 10.80 -6.02 -4.11
CA HIS A 277 9.49 -6.50 -4.49
C HIS A 277 9.44 -7.10 -5.91
N LEU A 278 10.27 -6.58 -6.83
CA LEU A 278 10.34 -7.07 -8.20
C LEU A 278 11.44 -8.13 -8.36
N SER A 279 12.55 -8.02 -7.63
CA SER A 279 13.65 -8.98 -7.75
C SER A 279 13.32 -10.35 -7.25
N ILE A 280 12.34 -10.50 -6.37
CA ILE A 280 11.91 -11.81 -5.87
C ILE A 280 11.49 -12.78 -7.00
N VAL A 281 10.94 -12.28 -8.11
CA VAL A 281 10.51 -13.15 -9.22
C VAL A 281 11.65 -13.55 -10.15
N TRP A 282 12.75 -12.79 -10.21
CA TRP A 282 13.87 -13.04 -11.13
C TRP A 282 15.19 -13.38 -10.45
N CYS A 283 15.25 -13.31 -9.12
CA CYS A 283 16.40 -13.72 -8.32
C CYS A 283 16.77 -15.17 -8.66
N LYS A 284 17.95 -15.36 -9.25
CA LYS A 284 18.39 -16.65 -9.79
C LYS A 284 18.47 -17.70 -8.70
N GLU A 285 19.02 -17.33 -7.54
CA GLU A 285 19.21 -18.23 -6.41
C GLU A 285 17.85 -18.77 -5.90
N LEU A 286 16.86 -17.88 -5.75
CA LEU A 286 15.52 -18.26 -5.29
C LEU A 286 14.77 -19.10 -6.34
N ASN A 287 14.88 -18.75 -7.62
CA ASN A 287 14.29 -19.56 -8.69
C ASN A 287 14.94 -20.94 -8.78
N LEU A 288 16.26 -21.05 -8.61
CA LEU A 288 16.96 -22.33 -8.56
C LEU A 288 16.50 -23.19 -7.38
N ALA A 289 16.31 -22.61 -6.19
CA ALA A 289 15.75 -23.34 -5.04
C ALA A 289 14.32 -23.81 -5.31
N THR A 290 13.49 -22.94 -5.90
CA THR A 290 12.09 -23.24 -6.24
C THR A 290 11.98 -24.36 -7.29
N VAL A 291 12.77 -24.30 -8.36
CA VAL A 291 12.76 -25.32 -9.42
C VAL A 291 13.28 -26.65 -8.91
N ARG A 292 14.36 -26.68 -8.11
CA ARG A 292 14.83 -27.92 -7.47
C ARG A 292 13.75 -28.57 -6.61
N ALA A 293 13.07 -27.78 -5.79
CA ALA A 293 11.94 -28.26 -5.02
C ALA A 293 10.84 -28.84 -5.92
N PHE A 294 10.49 -28.18 -7.03
CA PHE A 294 9.50 -28.72 -7.97
C PHE A 294 9.90 -30.08 -8.55
N PHE A 295 11.16 -30.28 -8.94
CA PHE A 295 11.62 -31.57 -9.46
C PHE A 295 11.65 -32.67 -8.39
N ASP A 296 12.05 -32.35 -7.15
CA ASP A 296 12.06 -33.32 -6.04
C ASP A 296 10.63 -33.70 -5.56
N LEU A 297 9.64 -32.88 -5.92
CA LEU A 297 8.23 -33.14 -5.66
C LEU A 297 7.59 -34.12 -6.66
N ILE A 298 8.25 -34.45 -7.77
CA ILE A 298 7.71 -35.34 -8.79
C ILE A 298 7.66 -36.78 -8.25
N ASP A 299 6.53 -37.45 -8.45
CA ASP A 299 6.35 -38.87 -8.18
C ASP A 299 6.57 -39.67 -9.47
N ASP A 300 7.57 -40.55 -9.47
CA ASP A 300 7.95 -41.36 -10.63
C ASP A 300 6.79 -42.25 -11.15
N ASN A 301 5.85 -42.66 -10.28
CA ASN A 301 4.74 -43.53 -10.68
C ASN A 301 3.66 -42.77 -11.45
N THR A 302 3.39 -41.53 -11.03
CA THR A 302 2.33 -40.71 -11.64
C THR A 302 2.87 -39.74 -12.69
N LYS A 303 4.19 -39.53 -12.71
CA LYS A 303 4.87 -38.46 -13.48
C LYS A 303 4.30 -37.07 -13.22
N GLN A 304 3.69 -36.88 -12.04
CA GLN A 304 3.07 -35.64 -11.59
C GLN A 304 3.62 -35.26 -10.21
N ILE A 305 3.32 -34.05 -9.73
CA ILE A 305 3.66 -33.65 -8.35
C ILE A 305 2.93 -34.57 -7.37
N THR A 306 3.65 -35.12 -6.40
CA THR A 306 3.11 -36.02 -5.37
C THR A 306 1.89 -35.44 -4.66
N GLU A 307 0.85 -36.26 -4.46
CA GLU A 307 -0.34 -35.87 -3.70
C GLU A 307 -0.09 -35.95 -2.18
N ASN A 308 0.98 -36.62 -1.73
CA ASN A 308 1.28 -36.84 -0.31
C ASN A 308 1.74 -35.52 0.37
N PRO A 309 0.96 -34.94 1.31
CA PRO A 309 1.31 -33.69 1.97
C PRO A 309 2.58 -33.76 2.83
N GLN A 310 2.89 -34.93 3.39
CA GLN A 310 4.08 -35.14 4.22
C GLN A 310 5.34 -35.08 3.36
N ARG A 311 5.34 -35.75 2.20
CA ARG A 311 6.45 -35.67 1.23
C ARG A 311 6.63 -34.24 0.73
N LYS A 312 5.54 -33.53 0.44
CA LYS A 312 5.60 -32.11 0.06
C LYS A 312 6.30 -31.26 1.13
N ASN A 313 5.89 -31.41 2.39
CA ASN A 313 6.50 -30.68 3.50
C ASN A 313 7.98 -31.03 3.68
N LEU A 314 8.39 -32.30 3.54
CA LEU A 314 9.80 -32.71 3.65
C LEU A 314 10.66 -32.03 2.58
N VAL A 315 10.22 -32.05 1.32
CA VAL A 315 10.94 -31.40 0.21
C VAL A 315 11.02 -29.89 0.42
N LEU A 316 9.92 -29.24 0.81
CA LEU A 316 9.92 -27.80 1.07
C LEU A 316 10.81 -27.43 2.26
N ASN A 317 10.79 -28.19 3.35
CA ASN A 317 11.68 -27.96 4.49
C ASN A 317 13.15 -28.11 4.10
N HIS A 318 13.48 -29.09 3.25
CA HIS A 318 14.84 -29.28 2.76
C HIS A 318 15.34 -28.07 1.94
N HIS A 319 14.55 -27.59 0.98
CA HIS A 319 14.99 -26.49 0.10
C HIS A 319 14.86 -25.10 0.74
N PHE A 320 13.92 -24.90 1.67
CA PHE A 320 13.57 -23.57 2.18
C PHE A 320 13.89 -23.32 3.65
N LEU A 321 14.12 -24.34 4.47
CA LEU A 321 14.54 -24.18 5.87
C LEU A 321 15.92 -24.75 6.16
N ARG A 322 16.23 -25.93 5.62
CA ARG A 322 17.45 -26.65 5.98
C ARG A 322 18.03 -27.44 4.82
N TYR A 323 19.12 -26.94 4.26
CA TYR A 323 19.87 -27.61 3.20
C TYR A 323 21.21 -28.13 3.72
N PRO A 324 21.37 -29.45 3.96
CA PRO A 324 22.59 -30.03 4.51
C PRO A 324 23.74 -30.17 3.49
N GLY A 325 23.59 -29.65 2.27
CA GLY A 325 24.62 -29.80 1.22
C GLY A 325 24.51 -31.08 0.38
N LYS A 326 23.61 -32.00 0.74
CA LYS A 326 23.33 -33.26 0.03
C LYS A 326 22.11 -33.13 -0.89
N LEU A 327 21.98 -34.06 -1.84
CA LEU A 327 20.72 -34.28 -2.57
C LEU A 327 19.60 -34.61 -1.57
N PHE A 328 18.35 -34.32 -1.93
CA PHE A 328 17.22 -34.66 -1.07
C PHE A 328 17.13 -36.19 -0.90
N GLU A 329 17.25 -36.66 0.34
CA GLU A 329 17.05 -38.04 0.77
C GLU A 329 16.12 -38.03 1.99
N GLU A 330 15.28 -39.06 2.15
CA GLU A 330 14.18 -39.07 3.11
C GLU A 330 14.63 -39.20 4.60
N ARG A 331 15.94 -39.36 4.88
CA ARG A 331 16.48 -39.55 6.24
C ARG A 331 17.20 -38.29 6.75
N LEU A 332 16.80 -37.81 7.92
CA LEU A 332 17.34 -36.60 8.55
C LEU A 332 18.63 -36.90 9.35
N GLU A 333 19.78 -36.38 8.93
CA GLU A 333 21.02 -36.42 9.73
C GLU A 333 21.35 -35.04 10.34
N SER A 334 21.76 -35.03 11.61
CA SER A 334 22.17 -33.82 12.35
C SER A 334 23.61 -33.44 12.04
N LEU A 335 23.86 -32.17 11.69
CA LEU A 335 25.19 -31.58 11.67
C LEU A 335 25.44 -30.85 12.99
N THR A 336 26.67 -30.95 13.49
CA THR A 336 27.19 -30.38 14.73
C THR A 336 27.36 -28.86 14.65
N GLU A 337 27.03 -28.14 15.73
CA GLU A 337 27.04 -26.68 15.81
C GLU A 337 28.35 -26.05 16.34
N THR A 338 28.56 -24.80 15.90
CA THR A 338 29.59 -23.81 16.22
C THR A 338 29.17 -22.84 17.34
N VAL A 339 30.11 -21.98 17.77
CA VAL A 339 29.97 -20.95 18.82
C VAL A 339 28.74 -20.05 18.61
N GLN A 340 27.88 -19.98 19.63
CA GLN A 340 26.67 -19.14 19.65
C GLN A 340 26.82 -18.04 20.69
N LEU A 341 26.61 -16.79 20.29
CA LEU A 341 26.52 -15.67 21.22
C LEU A 341 25.06 -15.21 21.31
N PRO A 342 24.41 -15.29 22.49
CA PRO A 342 23.12 -14.68 22.69
C PRO A 342 23.27 -13.16 22.66
N VAL A 343 22.51 -12.49 21.80
CA VAL A 343 22.48 -11.02 21.76
C VAL A 343 21.50 -10.55 22.85
N THR A 344 21.99 -10.44 24.08
CA THR A 344 21.17 -10.07 25.26
C THR A 344 20.81 -8.58 25.32
N HIS A 345 21.50 -7.73 24.55
CA HIS A 345 21.30 -6.28 24.49
C HIS A 345 20.84 -5.82 23.11
N LEU A 346 19.75 -6.41 22.60
CA LEU A 346 19.02 -5.75 21.54
C LEU A 346 18.20 -4.63 22.17
N PHE A 347 18.65 -3.38 22.01
CA PHE A 347 17.98 -2.22 22.58
C PHE A 347 16.56 -2.12 22.02
N THR A 348 15.60 -2.48 22.85
CA THR A 348 14.16 -2.35 22.60
C THR A 348 13.75 -0.91 22.82
N PHE A 349 14.01 -0.04 21.84
CA PHE A 349 13.26 1.20 21.74
C PHE A 349 11.90 0.86 21.16
N GLY A 350 10.98 0.37 22.00
CA GLY A 350 9.60 0.05 21.61
C GLY A 350 9.41 -1.04 20.56
N ARG A 351 10.08 -2.20 20.72
CA ARG A 351 10.03 -3.34 19.79
C ARG A 351 10.53 -3.03 18.36
N PHE A 352 11.28 -1.95 18.18
CA PHE A 352 12.11 -1.73 17.02
C PHE A 352 13.49 -2.36 17.30
N ASN A 353 13.73 -3.51 16.70
CA ASN A 353 14.97 -4.23 16.87
C ASN A 353 15.98 -3.67 15.87
N LEU A 354 16.82 -2.73 16.34
CA LEU A 354 17.96 -2.21 15.58
C LEU A 354 19.27 -2.64 16.23
N LEU A 355 20.05 -3.41 15.49
CA LEU A 355 21.39 -3.83 15.89
C LEU A 355 22.36 -3.21 14.88
N HIS A 356 23.35 -2.47 15.36
CA HIS A 356 24.47 -1.98 14.56
C HIS A 356 25.72 -2.63 15.13
N LEU A 357 26.21 -3.66 14.45
CA LEU A 357 27.40 -4.39 14.84
C LEU A 357 28.62 -3.83 14.15
N THR A 358 29.64 -3.40 14.90
CA THR A 358 30.97 -3.08 14.36
C THR A 358 32.00 -4.04 14.94
N TYR A 359 32.78 -4.71 14.08
CA TYR A 359 33.83 -5.67 14.43
C TYR A 359 35.21 -5.18 13.97
N GLY A 360 36.26 -5.65 14.64
CA GLY A 360 37.65 -5.41 14.25
C GLY A 360 38.52 -6.66 14.35
N LEU A 361 39.41 -6.82 13.34
CA LEU A 361 40.64 -7.64 13.23
C LEU A 361 40.56 -9.13 12.75
N ILE A 362 40.62 -9.35 11.41
CA ILE A 362 41.73 -9.96 10.61
C ILE A 362 41.22 -10.61 9.29
N LEU A 363 42.07 -10.56 8.24
CA LEU A 363 42.02 -11.01 6.83
C LEU A 363 41.60 -12.48 6.50
N LYS A 364 40.64 -13.09 7.21
CA LYS A 364 40.11 -14.41 6.83
C LYS A 364 38.61 -14.32 6.52
N PRO A 365 38.13 -14.92 5.40
CA PRO A 365 36.72 -14.91 5.06
C PRO A 365 35.92 -15.53 6.20
N SER A 366 35.09 -14.71 6.82
CA SER A 366 34.28 -15.08 7.98
C SER A 366 32.82 -14.91 7.64
N VAL A 367 31.99 -15.89 8.02
CA VAL A 367 30.55 -15.83 7.79
C VAL A 367 29.86 -15.46 9.09
N TYR A 368 29.10 -14.38 9.08
CA TYR A 368 28.29 -13.96 10.21
C TYR A 368 26.81 -14.17 9.87
N GLN A 369 26.10 -14.93 10.71
CA GLN A 369 24.67 -15.15 10.62
C GLN A 369 23.97 -14.59 11.86
N LEU A 370 23.17 -13.56 11.70
CA LEU A 370 22.22 -13.14 12.72
C LEU A 370 20.91 -13.92 12.52
N HIS A 371 20.64 -14.87 13.41
CA HIS A 371 19.44 -15.69 13.42
C HIS A 371 18.35 -15.08 14.30
N ILE A 372 17.15 -14.90 13.74
CA ILE A 372 15.99 -14.37 14.45
C ILE A 372 14.95 -15.48 14.64
N PRO A 373 14.86 -16.08 15.83
CA PRO A 373 14.10 -17.32 16.03
C PRO A 373 12.58 -17.20 15.81
N TRP A 374 11.98 -16.03 16.12
CA TRP A 374 10.53 -15.86 16.01
C TRP A 374 10.04 -15.44 14.62
N SER A 375 10.91 -14.83 13.80
CA SER A 375 10.53 -14.28 12.49
C SER A 375 11.25 -14.91 11.31
N HIS A 376 12.31 -15.67 11.55
CA HIS A 376 13.21 -16.19 10.51
C HIS A 376 13.69 -15.10 9.55
N GLU A 377 13.79 -13.84 10.02
CA GLU A 377 14.45 -12.74 9.31
C GLU A 377 15.96 -12.83 9.51
N ASP A 378 16.53 -13.97 9.11
CA ASP A 378 17.95 -14.23 9.26
C ASP A 378 18.75 -13.36 8.30
N PHE A 379 19.86 -12.82 8.78
CA PHE A 379 20.82 -12.06 7.98
C PHE A 379 22.13 -12.84 7.91
N LEU A 380 22.57 -13.13 6.69
CA LEU A 380 23.90 -13.69 6.43
C LEU A 380 24.77 -12.61 5.79
N THR A 381 25.98 -12.43 6.30
CA THR A 381 26.97 -11.57 5.63
C THR A 381 28.32 -12.27 5.58
N LEU A 382 28.98 -12.11 4.43
CA LEU A 382 30.34 -12.54 4.21
C LEU A 382 31.24 -11.34 4.50
N SER A 383 32.21 -11.53 5.37
CA SER A 383 33.18 -10.52 5.73
C SER A 383 34.49 -10.79 5.01
N GLU A 384 34.83 -9.89 4.08
CA GLU A 384 36.14 -9.82 3.43
C GLU A 384 37.00 -8.69 4.00
N ASP A 385 36.37 -7.75 4.74
CA ASP A 385 36.98 -6.54 5.28
C ASP A 385 37.16 -6.57 6.80
N HIS A 386 38.04 -5.70 7.30
CA HIS A 386 38.33 -5.52 8.73
C HIS A 386 37.12 -5.10 9.57
N LEU A 387 36.12 -4.46 8.94
CA LEU A 387 34.90 -3.96 9.56
C LEU A 387 33.72 -4.49 8.77
N THR A 388 32.78 -5.15 9.44
CA THR A 388 31.54 -5.61 8.82
C THR A 388 30.36 -5.12 9.61
N GLU A 389 29.44 -4.43 8.93
CA GLU A 389 28.26 -3.88 9.55
C GLU A 389 27.03 -4.72 9.19
N ILE A 390 26.30 -5.15 10.23
CA ILE A 390 25.00 -5.80 10.09
C ILE A 390 23.97 -4.87 10.69
N SER A 391 23.05 -4.38 9.85
CA SER A 391 21.89 -3.60 10.29
C SER A 391 20.70 -4.53 10.47
N ALA A 392 20.36 -4.90 11.70
CA ALA A 392 19.12 -5.62 11.95
C ALA A 392 17.96 -4.62 11.83
N LYS A 393 17.16 -4.69 10.77
CA LYS A 393 15.98 -3.83 10.55
C LYS A 393 14.74 -4.73 10.45
N LEU A 394 14.34 -5.32 11.58
CA LEU A 394 13.30 -6.35 11.62
C LEU A 394 11.93 -5.79 11.22
N HIS A 395 11.16 -6.57 10.45
CA HIS A 395 9.77 -6.22 10.11
C HIS A 395 8.76 -6.87 11.06
N ILE A 396 9.17 -7.91 11.78
CA ILE A 396 8.33 -8.66 12.70
C ILE A 396 8.88 -8.51 14.12
N ALA A 397 8.07 -7.92 14.99
CA ALA A 397 8.40 -7.82 16.41
C ALA A 397 8.29 -9.20 17.09
N GLN A 398 9.10 -9.40 18.13
CA GLN A 398 9.04 -10.59 18.97
C GLN A 398 7.66 -10.72 19.62
N PRO A 399 6.98 -11.89 19.50
CA PRO A 399 5.71 -12.15 20.17
C PRO A 399 5.82 -12.02 21.71
N GLU A 400 4.74 -11.65 22.40
CA GLU A 400 4.75 -11.47 23.88
C GLU A 400 5.07 -12.73 24.66
N ASN A 401 4.67 -13.89 24.16
CA ASN A 401 4.86 -15.18 24.82
C ASN A 401 6.15 -15.90 24.38
N ASP A 402 6.98 -15.24 23.57
CA ASP A 402 8.20 -15.85 23.04
C ASP A 402 9.41 -15.31 23.80
N SER A 403 10.12 -16.17 24.53
CA SER A 403 11.33 -15.83 25.28
C SER A 403 12.63 -16.09 24.50
N THR A 404 12.54 -16.44 23.22
CA THR A 404 13.72 -16.72 22.40
C THR A 404 14.55 -15.45 22.17
N VAL A 405 15.87 -15.61 22.11
CA VAL A 405 16.82 -14.51 21.95
C VAL A 405 17.45 -14.57 20.55
N PRO A 406 17.69 -13.43 19.89
CA PRO A 406 18.47 -13.38 18.67
C PRO A 406 19.86 -13.98 18.88
N LEU A 407 20.27 -14.83 17.95
CA LEU A 407 21.56 -15.53 18.01
C LEU A 407 22.46 -15.02 16.91
N LEU A 408 23.65 -14.53 17.27
CA LEU A 408 24.70 -14.29 16.31
C LEU A 408 25.57 -15.55 16.23
N LYS A 409 25.47 -16.27 15.10
CA LYS A 409 26.33 -17.39 14.77
C LYS A 409 27.50 -16.87 13.94
N MET A 410 28.72 -17.17 14.39
CA MET A 410 29.95 -16.73 13.71
C MET A 410 30.71 -17.96 13.24
N TYR A 411 30.94 -18.05 11.94
CA TYR A 411 31.73 -19.10 11.31
C TYR A 411 33.05 -18.47 10.87
N SER A 412 34.06 -18.57 11.73
CA SER A 412 35.37 -17.95 11.52
C SER A 412 36.48 -18.79 12.17
N SER A 413 37.74 -18.43 11.90
CA SER A 413 38.92 -19.16 12.38
C SER A 413 39.06 -19.06 13.90
N SER A 414 39.52 -20.12 14.56
CA SER A 414 39.72 -20.21 16.03
C SER A 414 40.66 -19.16 16.64
N ASP A 415 41.45 -18.47 15.82
CA ASP A 415 42.58 -17.64 16.25
C ASP A 415 42.27 -16.13 16.22
N CYS A 416 41.02 -15.76 15.95
CA CYS A 416 40.60 -14.38 15.79
C CYS A 416 40.01 -13.82 17.09
N GLN A 417 40.34 -12.56 17.40
CA GLN A 417 39.68 -11.80 18.46
C GLN A 417 38.63 -10.89 17.85
N TYR A 418 37.44 -10.84 18.45
CA TYR A 418 36.32 -10.03 17.95
C TYR A 418 35.85 -9.06 19.02
N GLU A 419 35.63 -7.81 18.62
CA GLU A 419 34.86 -6.86 19.41
C GLU A 419 33.45 -6.77 18.80
N VAL A 420 32.42 -6.95 19.63
CA VAL A 420 31.03 -6.88 19.20
C VAL A 420 30.37 -5.68 19.86
N THR A 421 30.14 -4.63 19.08
CA THR A 421 29.51 -3.39 19.56
C THR A 421 28.08 -3.31 19.07
N VAL A 422 27.14 -2.81 19.88
CA VAL A 422 25.74 -2.62 19.46
C VAL A 422 25.39 -1.14 19.53
N LYS A 423 25.01 -0.53 18.40
CA LYS A 423 24.61 0.90 18.32
C LYS A 423 23.18 1.07 17.78
N THR A 424 22.56 2.19 18.13
CA THR A 424 21.25 2.60 17.59
C THR A 424 21.42 3.76 16.60
N SER A 425 20.88 3.65 15.39
CA SER A 425 20.90 4.72 14.40
C SER A 425 19.58 5.48 14.37
N PHE A 426 19.59 6.76 14.75
CA PHE A 426 18.40 7.61 14.79
C PHE A 426 17.70 7.72 13.43
N LEU A 427 18.46 7.86 12.34
CA LEU A 427 17.89 7.98 11.00
C LEU A 427 17.18 6.70 10.56
N GLN A 428 17.75 5.53 10.89
CA GLN A 428 17.14 4.24 10.59
C GLN A 428 15.89 3.97 11.45
N VAL A 429 15.90 4.39 12.73
CA VAL A 429 14.70 4.35 13.60
C VAL A 429 13.59 5.21 13.01
N LEU A 430 13.92 6.43 12.58
CA LEU A 430 12.98 7.32 11.93
C LEU A 430 12.43 6.73 10.62
N GLY A 431 13.29 6.08 9.83
CA GLY A 431 12.89 5.29 8.65
C GLY A 431 11.88 4.18 9.01
N GLN A 432 12.13 3.41 10.07
CA GLN A 432 11.20 2.37 10.53
C GLN A 432 9.85 2.92 11.00
N VAL A 433 9.84 4.08 11.70
CA VAL A 433 8.58 4.74 12.09
C VAL A 433 7.76 5.11 10.86
N ILE A 434 8.39 5.69 9.82
CA ILE A 434 7.72 6.01 8.56
C ILE A 434 7.28 4.74 7.81
N ARG A 435 8.10 3.68 7.79
CA ARG A 435 7.79 2.41 7.13
C ARG A 435 6.58 1.70 7.76
N LEU A 436 6.50 1.63 9.09
CA LEU A 436 5.43 0.91 9.79
C LEU A 436 4.14 1.74 9.93
N HIS A 437 4.26 3.06 10.14
CA HIS A 437 3.13 3.90 10.52
C HIS A 437 2.83 5.06 9.56
N GLY A 438 3.65 5.26 8.52
CA GLY A 438 3.49 6.36 7.55
C GLY A 438 2.13 6.37 6.84
N GLY A 439 1.49 5.20 6.67
CA GLY A 439 0.13 5.10 6.14
C GLY A 439 -0.91 5.90 6.94
N THR A 440 -0.69 6.11 8.24
CA THR A 440 -1.61 6.88 9.11
C THR A 440 -1.40 8.40 9.05
N LEU A 441 -0.32 8.86 8.44
CA LEU A 441 0.08 10.27 8.42
C LEU A 441 -0.97 11.22 7.78
N PRO A 442 -1.64 10.87 6.66
CA PRO A 442 -2.72 11.69 6.10
C PRO A 442 -3.82 12.03 7.11
N MET A 443 -4.01 11.19 8.13
CA MET A 443 -5.11 11.33 9.10
C MET A 443 -4.84 12.47 10.06
N TYR A 444 -3.59 12.54 10.54
CA TYR A 444 -3.12 13.63 11.36
C TYR A 444 -3.11 14.95 10.59
N ILE A 445 -2.79 14.92 9.29
CA ILE A 445 -2.79 16.12 8.46
C ILE A 445 -4.21 16.68 8.32
N ILE A 446 -5.18 15.84 7.90
CA ILE A 446 -6.59 16.24 7.76
C ILE A 446 -7.17 16.71 9.10
N SER A 447 -6.90 15.98 10.19
CA SER A 447 -7.35 16.36 11.54
C SER A 447 -6.86 17.75 11.94
N ASN A 448 -5.59 18.05 11.67
CA ASN A 448 -5.00 19.36 11.97
C ASN A 448 -5.58 20.49 11.10
N ILE A 449 -5.87 20.24 9.81
CA ILE A 449 -6.57 21.20 8.94
C ILE A 449 -7.98 21.49 9.46
N LEU A 450 -8.71 20.46 9.92
CA LEU A 450 -10.05 20.61 10.50
C LEU A 450 -10.03 21.39 11.83
N LEU A 451 -9.03 21.17 12.68
CA LEU A 451 -8.83 21.94 13.90
C LEU A 451 -8.56 23.42 13.60
N ALA A 452 -7.75 23.71 12.59
CA ALA A 452 -7.50 25.08 12.12
C ALA A 452 -8.81 25.74 11.64
N TYR A 453 -9.58 25.03 10.80
CA TYR A 453 -10.88 25.51 10.30
C TYR A 453 -11.87 25.80 11.43
N ARG A 454 -11.97 24.90 12.42
CA ARG A 454 -12.80 25.11 13.62
C ARG A 454 -12.41 26.39 14.37
N ARG A 455 -11.11 26.70 14.46
CA ARG A 455 -10.65 27.92 15.12
C ARG A 455 -10.94 29.17 14.30
N GLN A 456 -10.80 29.14 12.98
CA GLN A 456 -11.19 30.24 12.11
C GLN A 456 -12.69 30.58 12.25
N LEU A 457 -13.56 29.55 12.28
CA LEU A 457 -14.99 29.73 12.54
C LEU A 457 -15.25 30.37 13.91
N ARG A 458 -14.59 29.89 14.96
CA ARG A 458 -14.75 30.47 16.31
C ARG A 458 -14.32 31.93 16.34
N SER A 459 -13.19 32.26 15.71
CA SER A 459 -12.70 33.65 15.58
C SER A 459 -13.74 34.52 14.88
N LEU A 460 -14.27 34.06 13.74
CA LEU A 460 -15.27 34.79 12.98
C LEU A 460 -16.55 35.06 13.80
N VAL A 461 -16.97 34.10 14.62
CA VAL A 461 -18.14 34.25 15.52
C VAL A 461 -17.85 35.19 16.69
N SER A 462 -16.66 35.10 17.31
CA SER A 462 -16.34 35.85 18.52
C SER A 462 -15.83 37.26 18.27
N THR A 463 -14.96 37.47 17.28
CA THR A 463 -14.30 38.76 17.01
C THR A 463 -14.85 39.44 15.76
N GLY A 464 -15.72 38.77 15.00
CA GLY A 464 -16.22 39.27 13.72
C GLY A 464 -15.21 39.17 12.57
N GLN A 465 -13.97 38.75 12.84
CA GLN A 465 -12.88 38.63 11.86
C GLN A 465 -12.31 37.22 11.78
N CYS A 466 -11.92 36.80 10.57
CA CYS A 466 -11.32 35.50 10.33
C CYS A 466 -9.79 35.56 10.40
N SER A 467 -9.21 34.69 11.23
CA SER A 467 -7.75 34.52 11.31
C SER A 467 -7.21 33.77 10.08
N ASP A 468 -5.98 34.07 9.67
CA ASP A 468 -5.28 33.31 8.63
C ASP A 468 -5.07 31.84 9.04
N PHE A 469 -4.92 30.96 8.06
CA PHE A 469 -4.81 29.51 8.28
C PHE A 469 -3.64 29.13 9.19
N VAL A 470 -2.44 29.64 8.93
CA VAL A 470 -1.22 29.28 9.69
C VAL A 470 -1.30 29.71 11.17
N PRO A 471 -1.66 30.96 11.52
CA PRO A 471 -1.91 31.35 12.90
C PRO A 471 -3.05 30.56 13.57
N ALA A 472 -4.09 30.17 12.82
CA ALA A 472 -5.16 29.34 13.33
C ALA A 472 -4.67 27.92 13.66
N LEU A 473 -3.89 27.32 12.76
CA LEU A 473 -3.30 25.99 12.89
C LEU A 473 -2.39 25.89 14.12
N THR A 474 -1.40 26.77 14.22
CA THR A 474 -0.41 26.75 15.33
C THR A 474 -1.06 26.91 16.71
N LYS A 475 -2.19 27.63 16.81
CA LYS A 475 -2.96 27.76 18.05
C LYS A 475 -3.92 26.58 18.28
N ALA A 476 -4.45 25.97 17.23
CA ALA A 476 -5.47 24.93 17.31
C ALA A 476 -4.89 23.52 17.46
N ALA A 477 -3.86 23.19 16.68
CA ALA A 477 -3.19 21.90 16.58
C ALA A 477 -2.47 21.58 17.90
N LYS A 478 -3.14 20.78 18.75
CA LYS A 478 -2.60 20.31 20.01
C LYS A 478 -2.90 18.82 20.17
N PRO A 479 -1.91 17.98 20.51
CA PRO A 479 -2.09 16.53 20.59
C PRO A 479 -3.25 16.13 21.51
N TYR A 480 -3.39 16.78 22.67
CA TYR A 480 -4.45 16.50 23.65
C TYR A 480 -5.89 16.69 23.13
N LYS A 481 -6.09 17.29 21.95
CA LYS A 481 -7.41 17.41 21.31
C LYS A 481 -7.78 16.25 20.39
N VAL A 482 -6.80 15.44 19.99
CA VAL A 482 -6.95 14.36 19.00
C VAL A 482 -6.60 13.01 19.64
N GLU A 483 -5.46 12.93 20.33
CA GLU A 483 -4.92 11.71 20.92
C GLU A 483 -5.91 11.02 21.89
N PRO A 484 -6.53 11.70 22.88
CA PRO A 484 -7.43 11.03 23.80
C PRO A 484 -8.68 10.48 23.11
N ILE A 485 -9.17 11.15 22.07
CA ILE A 485 -10.32 10.68 21.28
C ILE A 485 -9.92 9.44 20.50
N ALA A 486 -8.74 9.43 19.88
CA ALA A 486 -8.22 8.25 19.18
C ALA A 486 -8.05 7.05 20.13
N TYR A 487 -7.55 7.27 21.35
CA TYR A 487 -7.44 6.20 22.36
C TYR A 487 -8.78 5.73 22.88
N MET A 488 -9.72 6.64 23.13
CA MET A 488 -11.07 6.29 23.57
C MET A 488 -11.81 5.49 22.51
N ILE A 489 -11.69 5.88 21.24
CA ILE A 489 -12.21 5.12 20.11
C ILE A 489 -11.55 3.73 20.04
N LYS A 490 -10.21 3.65 20.16
CA LYS A 490 -9.49 2.36 20.21
C LYS A 490 -10.02 1.47 21.33
N PHE A 491 -10.22 2.03 22.52
CA PHE A 491 -10.75 1.33 23.67
C PHE A 491 -12.17 0.82 23.41
N LEU A 492 -13.06 1.67 22.89
CA LEU A 492 -14.43 1.31 22.53
C LEU A 492 -14.49 0.22 21.46
N LEU A 493 -13.63 0.30 20.43
CA LEU A 493 -13.51 -0.72 19.39
C LEU A 493 -12.97 -2.05 19.93
N GLY A 494 -12.24 -2.03 21.05
CA GLY A 494 -11.74 -3.21 21.73
C GLY A 494 -12.81 -4.00 22.49
N LEU A 495 -13.96 -3.39 22.78
CA LEU A 495 -15.03 -4.00 23.58
C LEU A 495 -15.80 -5.07 22.79
N ASN A 496 -15.98 -6.24 23.40
CA ASN A 496 -16.58 -7.42 22.76
C ASN A 496 -18.02 -7.20 22.25
N TRP A 497 -18.81 -6.35 22.92
CA TRP A 497 -20.17 -6.02 22.46
C TRP A 497 -20.17 -5.14 21.20
N PHE A 498 -19.18 -4.25 21.05
CA PHE A 498 -19.01 -3.44 19.84
C PHE A 498 -18.44 -4.27 18.68
N LYS A 499 -17.58 -5.25 19.00
CA LYS A 499 -17.11 -6.29 18.08
C LYS A 499 -18.20 -7.25 17.62
N ALA A 500 -19.26 -7.44 18.40
CA ALA A 500 -20.41 -8.27 18.01
C ALA A 500 -21.40 -7.53 17.09
N LEU A 501 -21.52 -6.20 17.25
CA LEU A 501 -22.38 -5.35 16.41
C LEU A 501 -21.76 -5.04 15.03
N ARG A 502 -20.42 -5.04 14.95
CA ARG A 502 -19.64 -5.00 13.70
C ARG A 502 -19.40 -6.44 13.26
N ASN A 503 -19.88 -6.86 12.08
CA ASN A 503 -19.65 -8.22 11.56
C ASN A 503 -18.22 -8.71 11.88
N SER A 504 -18.14 -9.93 12.40
CA SER A 504 -16.99 -10.68 12.94
C SER A 504 -15.75 -10.80 12.03
N GLU A 505 -15.65 -10.04 10.94
CA GLU A 505 -14.73 -10.28 9.83
C GLU A 505 -13.44 -9.43 9.91
N PHE A 506 -13.42 -8.32 10.65
CA PHE A 506 -12.23 -7.44 10.75
C PHE A 506 -11.19 -7.84 11.81
N ASP A 507 -11.44 -8.88 12.63
CA ASP A 507 -10.74 -9.09 13.91
C ASP A 507 -9.61 -10.13 13.90
N ARG A 508 -9.01 -10.46 12.74
CA ARG A 508 -7.84 -11.38 12.69
C ARG A 508 -6.61 -10.89 11.92
N VAL A 509 -6.50 -9.58 11.69
CA VAL A 509 -5.15 -9.01 11.68
C VAL A 509 -4.78 -8.94 13.15
N THR A 510 -3.73 -9.67 13.55
CA THR A 510 -3.21 -9.69 14.92
C THR A 510 -3.04 -8.27 15.41
N VAL A 511 -4.04 -7.78 16.14
CA VAL A 511 -3.91 -6.63 17.04
C VAL A 511 -2.90 -7.11 18.05
N ASN A 512 -1.62 -6.85 17.79
CA ASN A 512 -0.59 -7.02 18.79
C ASN A 512 -0.99 -6.03 19.89
N ASN A 513 -1.54 -6.59 20.95
CA ASN A 513 -2.09 -5.84 22.04
C ASN A 513 -0.92 -5.09 22.69
N GLN A 514 -1.17 -3.84 23.03
CA GLN A 514 -0.39 -3.11 24.03
C GLN A 514 1.11 -2.88 23.75
N ASP A 515 1.45 -2.24 22.63
CA ASP A 515 2.72 -1.51 22.56
C ASP A 515 2.71 -0.32 23.53
N LEU A 516 3.49 -0.40 24.61
CA LEU A 516 3.72 0.67 25.59
C LEU A 516 4.18 1.99 24.92
N TRP A 517 4.70 1.91 23.69
CA TRP A 517 5.23 3.00 22.87
C TRP A 517 4.24 3.58 21.86
N PHE A 518 3.08 2.96 21.67
CA PHE A 518 2.03 3.46 20.79
C PHE A 518 1.72 4.95 21.05
N PRO A 519 1.70 5.45 22.31
CA PRO A 519 1.46 6.86 22.56
C PRO A 519 2.56 7.80 22.06
N PHE A 520 3.82 7.36 22.12
CA PHE A 520 4.96 8.16 21.69
C PHE A 520 5.05 8.26 20.16
N VAL A 521 4.84 7.14 19.46
CA VAL A 521 4.79 7.10 17.99
C VAL A 521 3.63 7.93 17.46
N SER A 522 2.44 7.80 18.07
CA SER A 522 1.26 8.59 17.71
C SER A 522 1.53 10.10 17.86
N LEU A 523 2.19 10.51 18.94
CA LEU A 523 2.62 11.90 19.14
C LEU A 523 3.57 12.39 18.05
N ILE A 524 4.59 11.59 17.68
CA ILE A 524 5.52 11.93 16.59
C ILE A 524 4.76 12.13 15.26
N LEU A 525 3.85 11.22 14.93
CA LEU A 525 3.05 11.28 13.71
C LEU A 525 2.10 12.49 13.71
N PHE A 526 1.52 12.83 14.87
CA PHE A 526 0.74 14.06 15.03
C PHE A 526 1.58 15.30 14.74
N MET A 527 2.82 15.34 15.23
CA MET A 527 3.75 16.46 15.02
C MET A 527 4.16 16.55 13.55
N PHE A 528 4.51 15.43 12.91
CA PHE A 528 4.78 15.37 11.48
C PHE A 528 3.58 15.83 10.64
N GLY A 529 2.38 15.35 10.97
CA GLY A 529 1.15 15.77 10.31
C GLY A 529 0.88 17.27 10.46
N THR A 530 1.19 17.85 11.62
CA THR A 530 1.09 19.30 11.85
C THR A 530 2.10 20.07 10.99
N GLY A 531 3.35 19.59 10.90
CA GLY A 531 4.38 20.19 10.05
C GLY A 531 4.00 20.18 8.56
N ILE A 532 3.47 19.05 8.07
CA ILE A 532 3.01 18.93 6.68
C ILE A 532 1.79 19.82 6.44
N ALA A 533 0.82 19.87 7.36
CA ALA A 533 -0.33 20.78 7.25
C ALA A 533 0.10 22.25 7.19
N TYR A 534 1.12 22.64 7.96
CA TYR A 534 1.69 23.98 7.98
C TYR A 534 2.28 24.34 6.62
N TRP A 535 3.23 23.55 6.11
CA TRP A 535 3.89 23.82 4.84
C TRP A 535 2.94 23.67 3.65
N GLY A 536 2.05 22.68 3.68
CA GLY A 536 0.99 22.53 2.67
C GLY A 536 0.08 23.76 2.58
N GLY A 537 -0.29 24.35 3.72
CA GLY A 537 -1.06 25.60 3.75
C GLY A 537 -0.29 26.80 3.20
N VAL A 538 1.00 26.94 3.53
CA VAL A 538 1.87 28.01 3.02
C VAL A 538 2.06 27.90 1.50
N LEU A 539 2.36 26.68 1.02
CA LEU A 539 2.52 26.41 -0.41
C LEU A 539 1.22 26.69 -1.15
N LEU A 540 0.07 26.21 -0.66
CA LEU A 540 -1.21 26.43 -1.29
C LEU A 540 -1.57 27.92 -1.39
N ASP A 541 -1.40 28.70 -0.31
CA ASP A 541 -1.67 30.15 -0.35
C ASP A 541 -0.75 30.86 -1.37
N SER A 542 0.52 30.45 -1.42
CA SER A 542 1.50 30.98 -2.37
C SER A 542 1.12 30.63 -3.82
N SER A 543 0.73 29.38 -4.09
CA SER A 543 0.24 28.94 -5.40
C SER A 543 -1.02 29.69 -5.83
N ILE A 544 -1.99 29.90 -4.94
CA ILE A 544 -3.20 30.67 -5.24
C ILE A 544 -2.86 32.13 -5.55
N ARG A 545 -1.86 32.74 -4.88
CA ARG A 545 -1.39 34.10 -5.19
C ARG A 545 -0.79 34.18 -6.60
N LEU A 546 0.06 33.24 -6.96
CA LEU A 546 0.69 33.15 -8.28
C LEU A 546 -0.33 32.91 -9.40
N LEU A 547 -1.25 31.96 -9.20
CA LEU A 547 -2.33 31.69 -10.15
C LEU A 547 -3.29 32.88 -10.29
N SER A 548 -3.54 33.63 -9.21
CA SER A 548 -4.39 34.82 -9.26
C SER A 548 -3.73 35.96 -10.03
N SER A 549 -2.41 36.17 -9.91
CA SER A 549 -1.69 37.13 -10.76
C SER A 549 -1.68 36.70 -12.22
N LEU A 550 -1.45 35.43 -12.50
CA LEU A 550 -1.48 34.90 -13.87
C LEU A 550 -2.87 35.03 -14.49
N HIS A 551 -3.92 34.70 -13.75
CA HIS A 551 -5.30 34.85 -14.20
C HIS A 551 -5.63 36.30 -14.54
N LEU A 552 -5.20 37.27 -13.72
CA LEU A 552 -5.40 38.70 -13.99
C LEU A 552 -4.72 39.15 -15.28
N VAL A 553 -3.55 38.61 -15.60
CA VAL A 553 -2.82 38.89 -16.86
C VAL A 553 -3.56 38.29 -18.06
N LEU A 554 -4.09 37.08 -17.92
CA LEU A 554 -4.77 36.36 -19.00
C LEU A 554 -6.20 36.86 -19.27
N THR A 555 -6.91 37.34 -18.25
CA THR A 555 -8.28 37.85 -18.39
C THR A 555 -8.29 39.37 -18.25
N ARG A 556 -8.30 40.10 -19.37
CA ARG A 556 -8.71 41.52 -19.36
C ARG A 556 -10.19 41.58 -18.95
N PRO A 557 -10.57 42.35 -17.91
CA PRO A 557 -11.95 42.35 -17.44
C PRO A 557 -12.85 43.07 -18.47
N SER A 558 -13.67 42.33 -19.20
CA SER A 558 -14.81 42.86 -19.94
C SER A 558 -16.03 42.90 -19.01
N GLY A 559 -16.47 44.13 -18.69
CA GLY A 559 -17.84 44.53 -18.34
C GLY A 559 -18.68 43.71 -17.33
N LEU A 560 -19.11 44.41 -16.26
CA LEU A 560 -20.29 44.22 -15.39
C LEU A 560 -21.08 42.88 -15.50
N PRO A 561 -21.26 42.10 -14.42
CA PRO A 561 -22.03 40.86 -14.49
C PRO A 561 -23.54 41.12 -14.55
N SER A 562 -24.19 40.51 -15.54
CA SER A 562 -25.65 40.52 -15.73
C SER A 562 -26.39 39.58 -14.75
N HIS A 563 -27.59 40.00 -14.36
CA HIS A 563 -28.67 39.31 -13.64
C HIS A 563 -28.35 38.03 -12.81
N ASN A 564 -28.56 38.13 -11.49
CA ASN A 564 -28.41 37.05 -10.48
C ASN A 564 -29.16 35.73 -10.77
N SER A 565 -30.21 35.72 -11.61
CA SER A 565 -31.02 34.53 -11.92
C SER A 565 -30.38 33.62 -12.98
N LEU A 566 -29.60 34.17 -13.92
CA LEU A 566 -28.92 33.41 -14.97
C LEU A 566 -27.72 32.64 -14.40
N ILE A 567 -26.99 33.30 -13.51
CA ILE A 567 -25.84 32.76 -12.80
C ILE A 567 -26.23 31.60 -11.87
N THR A 568 -27.42 31.65 -11.27
CA THR A 568 -27.92 30.59 -10.38
C THR A 568 -28.35 29.34 -11.18
N ARG A 569 -28.99 29.52 -12.35
CA ARG A 569 -29.33 28.41 -13.27
C ARG A 569 -28.10 27.72 -13.83
N LEU A 570 -27.10 28.48 -14.29
CA LEU A 570 -25.84 27.91 -14.81
C LEU A 570 -25.11 27.07 -13.75
N ARG A 571 -25.10 27.51 -12.49
CA ARG A 571 -24.49 26.78 -11.37
C ARG A 571 -25.20 25.46 -11.06
N PHE A 572 -26.53 25.46 -11.10
CA PHE A 572 -27.31 24.23 -10.93
C PHE A 572 -27.01 23.25 -12.06
N CYS A 573 -26.94 23.72 -13.32
CA CYS A 573 -26.56 22.89 -14.46
C CYS A 573 -25.16 22.28 -14.30
N VAL A 574 -24.18 23.03 -13.80
CA VAL A 574 -22.82 22.51 -13.54
C VAL A 574 -22.84 21.42 -12.46
N ALA A 575 -23.56 21.62 -11.35
CA ALA A 575 -23.66 20.62 -10.28
C ALA A 575 -24.35 19.33 -10.76
N VAL A 576 -25.44 19.46 -11.54
CA VAL A 576 -26.14 18.33 -12.15
C VAL A 576 -25.24 17.60 -13.15
N SER A 577 -24.47 18.34 -13.96
CA SER A 577 -23.48 17.75 -14.89
C SER A 577 -22.41 16.94 -14.16
N MET A 578 -21.86 17.47 -13.05
CA MET A 578 -20.87 16.74 -12.24
C MET A 578 -21.47 15.49 -11.57
N PHE A 579 -22.74 15.52 -11.17
CA PHE A 579 -23.46 14.35 -10.66
C PHE A 579 -23.60 13.27 -11.74
N PHE A 580 -24.06 13.64 -12.95
CA PHE A 580 -24.14 12.71 -14.07
C PHE A 580 -22.78 12.14 -14.45
N LEU A 581 -21.73 12.97 -14.46
CA LEU A 581 -20.36 12.53 -14.70
C LEU A 581 -19.90 11.47 -13.68
N SER A 582 -20.18 11.68 -12.39
CA SER A 582 -19.88 10.72 -11.34
C SER A 582 -20.63 9.39 -11.52
N TRP A 583 -21.82 9.41 -12.12
CA TRP A 583 -22.64 8.20 -12.30
C TRP A 583 -22.23 7.39 -13.53
N THR A 584 -21.87 8.07 -14.62
CA THR A 584 -21.55 7.45 -15.91
C THR A 584 -20.08 7.05 -16.05
N THR A 585 -19.17 7.70 -15.32
CA THR A 585 -17.72 7.48 -15.43
C THR A 585 -17.10 7.00 -14.12
N CYS A 586 -16.39 7.89 -13.41
CA CYS A 586 -15.67 7.65 -12.16
C CYS A 586 -15.87 8.85 -11.22
N GLY A 587 -16.25 8.58 -9.97
CA GLY A 587 -16.47 9.60 -8.94
C GLY A 587 -15.20 10.41 -8.65
N ALA A 588 -14.01 9.83 -8.75
CA ALA A 588 -12.76 10.55 -8.57
C ALA A 588 -12.56 11.63 -9.65
N LEU A 589 -12.99 11.40 -10.90
CA LEU A 589 -12.98 12.41 -11.95
C LEU A 589 -13.93 13.57 -11.60
N ALA A 590 -15.13 13.26 -11.11
CA ALA A 590 -16.08 14.29 -10.68
C ALA A 590 -15.54 15.13 -9.50
N ILE A 591 -14.85 14.51 -8.54
CA ILE A 591 -14.17 15.20 -7.43
C ILE A 591 -13.07 16.14 -7.98
N MET A 592 -12.23 15.66 -8.89
CA MET A 592 -11.17 16.46 -9.52
C MET A 592 -11.72 17.66 -10.27
N MET A 593 -12.76 17.46 -11.09
CA MET A 593 -13.38 18.54 -11.87
C MET A 593 -14.07 19.55 -10.95
N THR A 594 -14.71 19.09 -9.87
CA THR A 594 -15.31 19.97 -8.86
C THR A 594 -14.24 20.79 -8.12
N TYR A 595 -13.09 20.19 -7.80
CA TYR A 595 -11.95 20.87 -7.20
C TYR A 595 -11.39 21.99 -8.09
N PHE A 596 -11.14 21.71 -9.38
CA PHE A 596 -10.68 22.73 -10.32
C PHE A 596 -11.71 23.84 -10.53
N HIS A 597 -13.00 23.50 -10.62
CA HIS A 597 -14.07 24.48 -10.70
C HIS A 597 -14.10 25.41 -9.47
N TYR A 598 -13.88 24.85 -8.28
CA TYR A 598 -13.81 25.61 -7.03
C TYR A 598 -12.60 26.56 -7.01
N ILE A 599 -11.42 26.10 -7.43
CA ILE A 599 -10.21 26.95 -7.55
C ILE A 599 -10.46 28.10 -8.51
N PHE A 600 -10.97 27.82 -9.72
CA PHE A 600 -11.23 28.84 -10.73
C PHE A 600 -12.18 29.93 -10.21
N LYS A 601 -13.25 29.54 -9.51
CA LYS A 601 -14.17 30.49 -8.87
C LYS A 601 -13.48 31.33 -7.79
N LEU A 602 -12.57 30.75 -7.01
CA LEU A 602 -11.82 31.48 -5.99
C LEU A 602 -10.90 32.53 -6.63
N LEU A 603 -10.21 32.17 -7.71
CA LEU A 603 -9.33 33.08 -8.46
C LEU A 603 -10.10 34.32 -8.96
N GLY A 604 -11.30 34.13 -9.51
CA GLY A 604 -12.17 35.22 -9.95
C GLY A 604 -12.63 36.17 -8.82
N ARG A 605 -12.86 35.65 -7.61
CA ARG A 605 -13.18 36.49 -6.44
C ARG A 605 -11.97 37.30 -5.95
N LYS A 606 -10.77 36.72 -6.04
CA LYS A 606 -9.51 37.35 -5.60
C LYS A 606 -9.06 38.46 -6.56
N THR A 607 -9.29 38.31 -7.86
CA THR A 607 -9.06 39.38 -8.86
C THR A 607 -10.10 40.49 -8.76
N GLY A 608 -11.39 40.16 -8.59
CA GLY A 608 -12.44 41.16 -8.37
C GLY A 608 -12.23 42.04 -7.14
N GLY A 609 -11.68 41.49 -6.05
CA GLY A 609 -11.32 42.25 -4.85
C GLY A 609 -10.09 43.16 -5.00
N ARG A 610 -9.21 42.92 -5.99
CA ARG A 610 -8.06 43.79 -6.30
C ARG A 610 -8.43 44.97 -7.20
N ASN A 611 -9.55 44.91 -7.91
CA ASN A 611 -10.03 45.95 -8.83
C ASN A 611 -10.88 47.03 -8.15
N LEU A 612 -11.02 47.03 -6.81
CA LEU A 612 -11.62 48.16 -6.09
C LEU A 612 -10.55 49.24 -5.88
N PRO A 613 -10.80 50.51 -6.27
CA PRO A 613 -9.80 51.57 -6.18
C PRO A 613 -9.34 51.75 -4.73
N LEU A 614 -8.02 51.76 -4.51
CA LEU A 614 -7.45 52.38 -3.32
C LEU A 614 -7.95 53.83 -3.29
N SER A 615 -8.56 54.23 -2.17
CA SER A 615 -9.03 55.59 -1.93
C SER A 615 -7.99 56.63 -2.41
N PRO A 616 -8.39 57.69 -3.15
CA PRO A 616 -7.46 58.76 -3.49
C PRO A 616 -6.92 59.39 -2.20
N ARG A 617 -5.61 59.70 -2.23
CA ARG A 617 -4.89 60.40 -1.17
C ARG A 617 -5.64 61.66 -0.76
N MET A 618 -5.74 61.81 0.55
CA MET A 618 -6.37 62.91 1.29
C MET A 618 -5.84 64.27 0.82
N ASN A 619 -6.68 65.07 0.17
CA ASN A 619 -6.48 66.51 0.04
C ASN A 619 -7.70 67.23 0.65
N SER A 620 -7.40 68.07 1.63
CA SER A 620 -8.21 69.11 2.29
C SER A 620 -9.64 69.33 1.76
N CYS A 621 -10.64 68.96 2.56
CA CYS A 621 -12.00 69.50 2.43
C CYS A 621 -12.36 70.31 3.69
N ARG A 622 -12.71 71.58 3.48
CA ARG A 622 -13.41 72.44 4.45
C ARG A 622 -14.91 72.12 4.44
N SER A 623 -15.48 72.10 5.64
CA SER A 623 -16.89 72.29 6.05
C SER A 623 -18.01 71.36 5.55
N GLU A 624 -18.73 70.83 6.55
CA GLU A 624 -20.14 70.39 6.66
C GLU A 624 -20.71 69.13 5.99
N ASP A 625 -19.91 68.27 5.33
CA ASP A 625 -20.45 67.02 4.73
C ASP A 625 -19.74 65.72 5.19
N CYS A 626 -19.39 65.63 6.47
CA CYS A 626 -18.64 64.50 7.05
C CYS A 626 -19.48 63.31 7.54
N SER A 627 -20.81 63.43 7.70
CA SER A 627 -21.63 62.34 8.26
C SER A 627 -22.00 61.26 7.22
N SER A 628 -22.26 61.66 5.97
CA SER A 628 -22.63 60.74 4.87
C SER A 628 -21.41 60.01 4.29
N LYS A 629 -20.28 60.70 4.13
CA LYS A 629 -19.00 60.12 3.64
C LYS A 629 -18.35 59.18 4.65
N ALA A 630 -18.45 59.43 5.96
CA ALA A 630 -17.95 58.50 6.99
C ALA A 630 -18.79 57.21 7.11
N ARG A 631 -20.11 57.29 6.86
CA ARG A 631 -20.99 56.10 6.74
C ARG A 631 -20.70 55.29 5.47
N ASN A 632 -20.41 55.96 4.35
CA ASN A 632 -20.03 55.29 3.11
C ASN A 632 -18.62 54.68 3.17
N SER A 633 -17.65 55.31 3.83
CA SER A 633 -16.32 54.73 4.03
C SER A 633 -16.35 53.54 4.98
N SER A 634 -17.06 53.62 6.12
CA SER A 634 -17.21 52.50 7.07
C SER A 634 -17.95 51.30 6.46
N SER A 635 -19.02 51.52 5.69
CA SER A 635 -19.73 50.44 4.99
C SER A 635 -18.86 49.76 3.90
N THR A 636 -18.02 50.52 3.20
CA THR A 636 -17.07 49.99 2.21
C THR A 636 -15.94 49.18 2.87
N THR A 637 -15.41 49.64 4.01
CA THR A 637 -14.41 48.91 4.79
C THR A 637 -14.97 47.61 5.37
N MET A 638 -16.19 47.64 5.94
CA MET A 638 -16.85 46.43 6.44
C MET A 638 -17.17 45.42 5.31
N ALA A 639 -17.53 45.89 4.12
CA ALA A 639 -17.73 45.04 2.95
C ALA A 639 -16.41 44.36 2.52
N ASN A 640 -15.31 45.12 2.47
CA ASN A 640 -13.99 44.60 2.14
C ASN A 640 -13.47 43.58 3.16
N ASP A 641 -13.62 43.85 4.45
CA ASP A 641 -13.22 42.92 5.52
C ASP A 641 -14.01 41.60 5.44
N SER A 642 -15.30 41.67 5.16
CA SER A 642 -16.14 40.48 4.99
C SER A 642 -15.73 39.61 3.79
N ILE A 643 -15.23 40.22 2.72
CA ILE A 643 -14.73 39.54 1.51
C ILE A 643 -13.38 38.86 1.81
N ILE A 644 -12.47 39.56 2.49
CA ILE A 644 -11.16 39.05 2.90
C ILE A 644 -11.33 37.85 3.84
N ASP A 645 -12.23 37.93 4.81
CA ASP A 645 -12.52 36.84 5.74
C ASP A 645 -13.13 35.62 5.05
N SER A 646 -13.99 35.85 4.05
CA SER A 646 -14.54 34.78 3.21
C SER A 646 -13.42 34.09 2.44
N LEU A 647 -12.47 34.85 1.89
CA LEU A 647 -11.33 34.32 1.15
C LEU A 647 -10.47 33.41 2.02
N LYS A 648 -10.13 33.85 3.25
CA LYS A 648 -9.33 33.08 4.22
C LYS A 648 -9.96 31.72 4.54
N MET A 649 -11.28 31.68 4.71
CA MET A 649 -12.03 30.44 4.96
C MET A 649 -12.01 29.50 3.75
N HIS A 650 -12.21 30.03 2.54
CA HIS A 650 -12.20 29.22 1.33
C HIS A 650 -10.82 28.63 1.03
N VAL A 651 -9.73 29.33 1.35
CA VAL A 651 -8.36 28.78 1.24
C VAL A 651 -8.20 27.52 2.11
N THR A 652 -8.69 27.54 3.36
CA THR A 652 -8.67 26.33 4.22
C THR A 652 -9.51 25.19 3.65
N VAL A 653 -10.67 25.49 3.05
CA VAL A 653 -11.52 24.48 2.39
C VAL A 653 -10.80 23.87 1.18
N ILE A 654 -10.09 24.67 0.38
CA ILE A 654 -9.29 24.15 -0.74
C ILE A 654 -8.18 23.23 -0.22
N ASN A 655 -7.49 23.61 0.86
CA ASN A 655 -6.45 22.78 1.46
C ASN A 655 -7.00 21.40 1.88
N LEU A 656 -8.18 21.38 2.50
CA LEU A 656 -8.87 20.13 2.82
C LEU A 656 -9.23 19.33 1.56
N MET A 657 -9.75 20.00 0.52
CA MET A 657 -10.12 19.36 -0.74
C MET A 657 -8.91 18.81 -1.51
N THR A 658 -7.74 19.44 -1.42
CA THR A 658 -6.49 18.93 -1.99
C THR A 658 -6.18 17.53 -1.44
N TRP A 659 -6.33 17.30 -0.13
CA TRP A 659 -6.14 15.97 0.46
C TRP A 659 -7.19 14.95 0.02
N ILE A 660 -8.47 15.36 -0.10
CA ILE A 660 -9.53 14.48 -0.62
C ILE A 660 -9.26 14.06 -2.06
N VAL A 661 -8.81 15.00 -2.89
CA VAL A 661 -8.36 14.75 -4.26
C VAL A 661 -7.20 13.75 -4.26
N LEU A 662 -6.15 13.98 -3.47
CA LEU A 662 -4.98 13.10 -3.39
C LEU A 662 -5.37 11.67 -2.97
N LEU A 663 -6.28 11.52 -1.99
CA LEU A 663 -6.79 10.23 -1.55
C LEU A 663 -7.71 9.55 -2.58
N SER A 664 -8.25 10.30 -3.55
CA SER A 664 -9.10 9.77 -4.63
C SER A 664 -8.31 9.43 -5.89
N CYS A 665 -7.05 9.87 -6.00
CA CYS A 665 -6.16 9.60 -7.15
C CYS A 665 -6.03 8.10 -7.50
N PRO A 666 -5.91 7.15 -6.56
CA PRO A 666 -5.81 5.72 -6.89
C PRO A 666 -6.94 5.23 -7.80
N SER A 667 -8.19 5.60 -7.50
CA SER A 667 -9.35 5.22 -8.33
C SER A 667 -9.34 5.87 -9.71
N LEU A 668 -8.88 7.13 -9.80
CA LEU A 668 -8.74 7.83 -11.08
C LEU A 668 -7.69 7.19 -11.97
N ILE A 669 -6.51 6.88 -11.41
CA ILE A 669 -5.39 6.25 -12.13
C ILE A 669 -5.82 4.86 -12.63
N TYR A 670 -6.46 4.06 -11.78
CA TYR A 670 -6.99 2.76 -12.16
C TYR A 670 -8.00 2.85 -13.32
N TRP A 671 -8.96 3.79 -13.22
CA TRP A 671 -9.99 3.99 -14.24
C TRP A 671 -9.39 4.45 -15.57
N LEU A 672 -8.48 5.43 -15.56
CA LEU A 672 -7.80 5.91 -16.77
C LEU A 672 -7.07 4.79 -17.51
N LYS A 673 -6.38 3.89 -16.79
CA LYS A 673 -5.70 2.73 -17.40
C LYS A 673 -6.67 1.76 -18.09
N ASN A 674 -7.90 1.63 -17.57
CA ASN A 674 -8.87 0.61 -18.00
C ASN A 674 -10.04 1.16 -18.83
N ILE A 675 -10.03 2.45 -19.18
CA ILE A 675 -11.14 3.14 -19.87
C ILE A 675 -11.50 2.50 -21.21
N ARG A 676 -10.55 1.85 -21.88
CA ARG A 676 -10.76 1.11 -23.14
C ARG A 676 -11.73 -0.06 -22.98
N TYR A 677 -11.77 -0.68 -21.80
CA TYR A 677 -12.59 -1.87 -21.55
C TYR A 677 -13.89 -1.54 -20.83
N HIS A 678 -13.87 -0.56 -19.91
CA HIS A 678 -15.03 -0.16 -19.11
C HIS A 678 -15.06 1.37 -18.95
N ILE A 679 -16.06 2.03 -19.55
CA ILE A 679 -16.24 3.48 -19.43
C ILE A 679 -16.62 3.87 -17.99
N ARG A 680 -17.42 3.03 -17.34
CA ARG A 680 -17.85 3.21 -15.95
C ARG A 680 -16.95 2.40 -15.02
N LEU A 681 -16.43 3.04 -13.97
CA LEU A 681 -15.78 2.30 -12.89
C LEU A 681 -16.85 1.60 -12.06
N ASP A 682 -16.76 0.27 -11.96
CA ASP A 682 -17.69 -0.54 -11.16
C ASP A 682 -16.97 -1.72 -10.49
N PRO A 683 -17.06 -1.85 -9.15
CA PRO A 683 -17.69 -0.93 -8.21
C PRO A 683 -16.84 0.33 -7.91
N ASP A 684 -17.43 1.53 -7.90
CA ASP A 684 -16.70 2.79 -7.69
C ASP A 684 -16.64 3.20 -6.19
N PRO A 685 -15.44 3.25 -5.56
CA PRO A 685 -15.30 3.63 -4.15
C PRO A 685 -15.44 5.13 -3.91
N CYS A 686 -15.35 5.97 -4.93
CA CYS A 686 -15.41 7.43 -4.84
C CYS A 686 -16.79 7.99 -5.20
N ARG A 687 -17.70 7.18 -5.75
CA ARG A 687 -19.02 7.62 -6.25
C ARG A 687 -19.85 8.33 -5.18
N PHE A 688 -20.08 7.70 -4.03
CA PHE A 688 -20.86 8.29 -2.95
C PHE A 688 -20.21 9.57 -2.42
N VAL A 689 -18.88 9.55 -2.26
CA VAL A 689 -18.06 10.69 -1.82
C VAL A 689 -18.26 11.88 -2.76
N ALA A 690 -18.18 11.64 -4.07
CA ALA A 690 -18.33 12.66 -5.08
C ALA A 690 -19.71 13.33 -4.99
N VAL A 691 -20.78 12.54 -4.87
CA VAL A 691 -22.16 13.07 -4.76
C VAL A 691 -22.30 13.97 -3.53
N VAL A 692 -21.87 13.51 -2.35
CA VAL A 692 -21.99 14.31 -1.12
C VAL A 692 -21.11 15.56 -1.19
N LEU A 693 -19.89 15.45 -1.74
CA LEU A 693 -18.95 16.57 -1.91
C LEU A 693 -19.49 17.63 -2.87
N ILE A 694 -20.11 17.23 -3.98
CA ILE A 694 -20.73 18.15 -4.94
C ILE A 694 -21.85 18.96 -4.26
N VAL A 695 -22.69 18.32 -3.44
CA VAL A 695 -23.77 18.99 -2.70
C VAL A 695 -23.20 19.98 -1.68
N ILE A 696 -22.24 19.55 -0.86
CA ILE A 696 -21.62 20.39 0.18
C ILE A 696 -20.88 21.58 -0.42
N LEU A 697 -20.08 21.35 -1.45
CA LEU A 697 -19.37 22.43 -2.14
C LEU A 697 -20.33 23.36 -2.86
N GLY A 698 -21.42 22.86 -3.43
CA GLY A 698 -22.48 23.70 -4.00
C GLY A 698 -23.05 24.70 -2.98
N ILE A 699 -23.26 24.26 -1.74
CA ILE A 699 -23.71 25.13 -0.63
C ILE A 699 -22.60 26.11 -0.24
N LEU A 700 -21.39 25.62 0.06
CA LEU A 700 -20.26 26.44 0.54
C LEU A 700 -19.84 27.49 -0.47
N MET A 701 -19.87 27.16 -1.77
CA MET A 701 -19.54 28.08 -2.86
C MET A 701 -20.50 29.27 -2.95
N ASN A 702 -21.72 29.16 -2.40
CA ASN A 702 -22.77 30.17 -2.50
C ASN A 702 -22.96 30.98 -1.20
N THR A 703 -22.35 30.57 -0.09
CA THR A 703 -22.43 31.29 1.19
C THR A 703 -21.40 32.43 1.28
N SER A 704 -21.83 33.63 1.63
CA SER A 704 -20.98 34.72 2.14
C SER A 704 -20.79 34.60 3.66
N THR A 705 -19.71 35.17 4.20
CA THR A 705 -19.44 35.26 5.65
C THR A 705 -20.59 35.86 6.46
N THR A 706 -21.38 36.75 5.85
CA THR A 706 -22.58 37.36 6.44
C THR A 706 -23.76 36.38 6.60
N LYS A 707 -23.91 35.39 5.71
CA LYS A 707 -24.94 34.32 5.83
C LYS A 707 -24.49 33.17 6.73
N LEU A 708 -23.18 32.98 6.90
CA LEU A 708 -22.58 31.99 7.81
C LEU A 708 -22.78 32.32 9.30
N LYS A 709 -23.13 33.56 9.65
CA LYS A 709 -23.54 33.94 11.02
C LYS A 709 -24.89 33.36 11.42
N SER A 710 -25.73 32.95 10.45
CA SER A 710 -27.04 32.34 10.71
C SER A 710 -27.00 30.82 10.46
N ARG A 711 -27.08 30.07 11.56
CA ARG A 711 -27.30 28.62 11.73
C ARG A 711 -26.11 27.66 11.63
N TYR A 712 -26.16 26.74 12.61
CA TYR A 712 -25.53 25.43 12.80
C TYR A 712 -25.25 24.56 11.55
N PHE A 713 -25.85 24.87 10.39
CA PHE A 713 -25.98 23.95 9.25
C PHE A 713 -24.68 23.74 8.45
N SER A 714 -23.90 24.79 8.20
CA SER A 714 -22.61 24.66 7.48
C SER A 714 -21.54 23.98 8.36
N TYR A 715 -21.57 24.24 9.67
CA TYR A 715 -20.73 23.58 10.66
C TYR A 715 -21.09 22.10 10.84
N LEU A 716 -22.38 21.76 10.80
CA LEU A 716 -22.90 20.41 10.92
C LEU A 716 -22.68 19.59 9.63
N CYS A 717 -22.86 20.16 8.43
CA CYS A 717 -22.57 19.47 7.17
C CYS A 717 -21.08 19.16 6.97
N LEU A 718 -20.18 20.09 7.32
CA LEU A 718 -18.74 19.81 7.23
C LEU A 718 -18.27 18.84 8.33
N LYS A 719 -18.88 18.90 9.53
CA LYS A 719 -18.67 17.90 10.58
C LYS A 719 -19.19 16.53 10.17
N LEU A 720 -20.43 16.40 9.73
CA LEU A 720 -21.04 15.12 9.35
C LEU A 720 -20.28 14.50 8.17
N TYR A 721 -19.89 15.29 7.17
CA TYR A 721 -19.10 14.79 6.04
C TYR A 721 -17.69 14.34 6.41
N CYS A 722 -16.99 15.08 7.29
CA CYS A 722 -15.66 14.66 7.75
C CYS A 722 -15.73 13.54 8.80
N ILE A 723 -16.80 13.46 9.58
CA ILE A 723 -17.00 12.42 10.61
C ILE A 723 -17.49 11.10 9.97
N GLU A 724 -18.35 11.12 8.96
CA GLU A 724 -18.71 9.88 8.23
C GLU A 724 -17.58 9.45 7.30
N HIS A 725 -17.02 10.34 6.48
CA HIS A 725 -16.15 9.92 5.39
C HIS A 725 -14.65 9.89 5.71
N SER A 726 -14.19 10.83 6.55
CA SER A 726 -12.85 10.83 7.14
C SER A 726 -12.79 10.13 8.49
N CYS A 727 -13.85 9.47 8.96
CA CYS A 727 -13.67 8.41 9.96
C CYS A 727 -13.94 7.03 9.39
N ILE A 728 -14.77 6.79 8.36
CA ILE A 728 -15.03 5.40 7.92
C ILE A 728 -13.94 4.85 6.97
N LYS A 729 -13.55 5.58 5.91
CA LYS A 729 -12.37 5.23 5.06
C LYS A 729 -11.03 5.41 5.79
N LEU A 730 -11.06 6.16 6.88
CA LEU A 730 -9.92 6.53 7.71
C LEU A 730 -9.76 5.58 8.92
N PHE A 731 -10.87 5.03 9.42
CA PHE A 731 -10.93 3.96 10.42
C PHE A 731 -10.46 2.65 9.83
N SER A 732 -10.78 2.36 8.56
CA SER A 732 -10.24 1.18 7.90
C SER A 732 -8.70 1.23 7.86
N LEU A 733 -8.08 2.41 7.75
CA LEU A 733 -6.63 2.59 7.93
C LEU A 733 -6.13 2.35 9.37
N LEU A 734 -6.92 2.63 10.41
CA LEU A 734 -6.60 2.32 11.80
C LEU A 734 -6.83 0.84 12.17
N ILE A 735 -7.71 0.15 11.44
CA ILE A 735 -8.06 -1.27 11.61
C ILE A 735 -7.10 -2.17 10.81
N VAL A 736 -6.56 -1.70 9.69
CA VAL A 736 -5.73 -2.50 8.77
C VAL A 736 -4.21 -2.34 9.01
N HIS A 737 -3.74 -1.23 9.59
CA HIS A 737 -2.33 -1.05 9.97
C HIS A 737 -2.00 -1.50 11.41
N LYS A 738 -2.83 -2.37 12.00
CA LYS A 738 -2.57 -3.01 13.28
C LYS A 738 -2.59 -4.50 13.13
#